data_AF-A0A254U895-F1
#
_entry.id   AF-A0A254U895-F1
#
_cell.length_a   1.000
_cell.length_b   1.000
_cell.length_c   1.000
_cell.angle_alpha   90.00
_cell.angle_beta   90.00
_cell.angle_gamma   90.00
#
_symmetry.space_group_name_H-M   'P 1'
#
loop_
_entity.id
_entity.type
_entity.pdbx_description
1 polymer ?
#
loop_
_entity_poly.entity_id
_entity_poly.type
_entity_poly.pdbx_seq_one_letter_code
_entity_poly.pdbx_strand_id
1 'polypeptide(L)'
;MQGQRAERGPRGKYARLICRGCRARKIKCVLPSSAASLGPLGTPQPPATSCERCRNLDLECIIENTPLGRPAAKRANRGNVASKSPQSDPSKSPRQGRHDDEKAAKLSDSIQQYLFSGAIDEKPMLQRSQDATDPASDDDGLYHAMANTGTFIAGVLAKNTTFGSDIQLVSTWSTPLTDIISHDLAATLDNLLVWQRLFVLGTPSLLHLRERLLSTDSNTNNIATKLLFAVLCLAACESSEEVRRQNGSLKGSLQQAVSSYGQDFIFSPPTHIDSVAVCRFLSAFKPTALAMSKRTANQSVKAELYMALAYRIAERLRLLPEPGIMPFLDTTSIDSVLMERELIMSIQGLEIIAEEFLMGDFLTMTMQGFRQVLQRMQPHIDSYQLLLETRSCSPVIIFHIKSITATFMQIEAMANSRQCWMNPSRLFIVVEEGEKKCLAEVNFVYHLLSEAAGDEQQNEVIIMSSLLELRFHAVIAKIFGLGLFYISVFKARAEGNGPPKTTEIRRDEASQMGNTVINSIMTTPESERDSQFYAFLRHFGGRYPDKLQGILAKFMECASIKLGGNPCIVPVRPIVIEIVNLCKNIVENNLIRFKASGKLHPSFDKQLHLFKQCANALVAMVSHSGNTPEAAFRSGCIYSASSKMLDGLWDLMKSLGFQASLVKGWDEALGAVNMSETMSEPSAMPHMHFNTFEAWNLWPYPAIMHHASQPPDVFEWSQSSTATWFPNPMTDLLNTDVGYPGTTAGFEGSMPPFDE
;
A
#
# COMPACT_ATOMS: atom_id res chain seq x y z
N MET A 1 -5.08 -56.33 12.60
CA MET A 1 -5.38 -56.42 14.05
C MET A 1 -5.99 -55.10 14.52
N GLN A 2 -6.93 -55.11 15.46
CA GLN A 2 -7.50 -53.88 16.03
C GLN A 2 -6.58 -53.33 17.13
N GLY A 3 -6.11 -52.09 16.97
CA GLY A 3 -5.34 -51.40 18.01
C GLY A 3 -6.28 -50.85 19.09
N GLN A 4 -6.16 -51.36 20.33
CA GLN A 4 -6.91 -50.85 21.48
C GLN A 4 -6.56 -49.38 21.74
N ARG A 5 -7.59 -48.54 21.94
CA ARG A 5 -7.39 -47.15 22.39
C ARG A 5 -7.12 -47.16 23.89
N ALA A 6 -5.88 -46.85 24.29
CA ALA A 6 -5.55 -46.66 25.70
C ALA A 6 -6.39 -45.54 26.33
N GLU A 7 -6.89 -45.78 27.55
CA GLU A 7 -7.68 -44.80 28.29
C GLU A 7 -6.82 -43.60 28.69
N ARG A 8 -7.44 -42.40 28.66
CA ARG A 8 -6.74 -41.15 28.98
C ARG A 8 -6.69 -40.93 30.49
N GLY A 9 -5.69 -41.55 31.13
CA GLY A 9 -5.33 -41.26 32.51
C GLY A 9 -5.05 -39.76 32.79
N PRO A 10 -5.04 -39.34 34.06
CA PRO A 10 -4.86 -37.94 34.43
C PRO A 10 -3.52 -37.38 33.91
N ARG A 11 -3.54 -36.13 33.42
CA ARG A 11 -2.36 -35.48 32.83
C ARG A 11 -1.22 -35.41 33.86
N GLY A 12 -0.11 -36.09 33.58
CA GLY A 12 1.07 -36.11 34.44
C GLY A 12 1.68 -34.72 34.67
N LYS A 13 2.47 -34.57 35.75
CA LYS A 13 2.98 -33.29 36.27
C LYS A 13 3.63 -32.39 35.20
N TYR A 14 4.31 -32.98 34.22
CA TYR A 14 4.88 -32.32 33.02
C TYR A 14 3.94 -31.36 32.31
N ALA A 15 2.62 -31.65 32.28
CA ALA A 15 1.63 -30.83 31.60
C ALA A 15 1.43 -29.44 32.23
N ARG A 16 2.10 -29.14 33.36
CA ARG A 16 2.15 -27.83 34.01
C ARG A 16 3.47 -27.08 33.81
N LEU A 17 4.45 -27.66 33.11
CA LEU A 17 5.79 -27.09 32.93
C LEU A 17 6.00 -26.60 31.48
N ILE A 18 6.61 -25.42 31.33
CA ILE A 18 6.97 -24.84 30.02
C ILE A 18 8.22 -23.98 30.16
N CYS A 19 9.10 -23.95 29.15
CA CYS A 19 10.21 -22.99 29.16
C CYS A 19 9.79 -21.61 28.61
N ARG A 20 10.42 -20.53 29.11
CA ARG A 20 10.15 -19.15 28.69
C ARG A 20 10.19 -18.98 27.17
N GLY A 21 11.22 -19.53 26.51
CA GLY A 21 11.40 -19.45 25.06
C GLY A 21 10.29 -20.13 24.25
N CYS A 22 9.71 -21.23 24.74
CA CYS A 22 8.53 -21.86 24.11
C CYS A 22 7.23 -21.11 24.45
N ARG A 23 7.08 -20.63 25.69
CA ARG A 23 5.92 -19.87 26.19
C ARG A 23 5.71 -18.58 25.41
N ALA A 24 6.76 -17.76 25.28
CA ALA A 24 6.72 -16.50 24.53
C ALA A 24 6.36 -16.71 23.05
N ARG A 25 6.87 -17.78 22.44
CA ARG A 25 6.61 -18.15 21.04
C ARG A 25 5.32 -18.99 20.85
N LYS A 26 4.56 -19.26 21.92
CA LYS A 26 3.30 -20.04 21.94
C LYS A 26 3.40 -21.46 21.32
N ILE A 27 4.60 -22.05 21.33
CA ILE A 27 4.87 -23.37 20.74
C ILE A 27 4.89 -24.50 21.78
N LYS A 28 4.69 -25.75 21.33
CA LYS A 28 4.84 -26.95 22.16
C LYS A 28 6.26 -27.02 22.74
N CYS A 29 6.37 -27.11 24.06
CA CYS A 29 7.62 -27.39 24.75
C CYS A 29 7.74 -28.91 24.94
N VAL A 30 8.86 -29.51 24.51
CA VAL A 30 9.17 -30.92 24.72
C VAL A 30 10.27 -31.00 25.79
N LEU A 31 9.89 -31.42 26.99
CA LEU A 31 10.78 -31.59 28.14
C LEU A 31 11.15 -33.08 28.30
N PRO A 32 12.34 -33.39 28.86
CA PRO A 32 12.71 -34.76 29.23
C PRO A 32 11.67 -35.44 30.14
N SER A 33 11.46 -36.73 29.91
CA SER A 33 10.33 -37.51 30.44
C SER A 33 10.36 -37.83 31.95
N SER A 34 11.29 -37.23 32.72
CA SER A 34 11.49 -37.45 34.16
C SER A 34 11.49 -36.12 34.93
N ALA A 35 10.40 -35.79 35.60
CA ALA A 35 10.25 -34.52 36.34
C ALA A 35 11.17 -34.42 37.56
N ALA A 36 11.73 -35.55 38.01
CA ALA A 36 12.75 -35.63 39.05
C ALA A 36 14.18 -35.37 38.54
N SER A 37 14.39 -35.23 37.22
CA SER A 37 15.70 -34.91 36.62
C SER A 37 15.78 -33.48 36.07
N LEU A 38 14.76 -32.64 36.30
CA LEU A 38 14.85 -31.22 35.98
C LEU A 38 15.61 -30.51 37.10
N GLY A 39 16.46 -29.55 36.75
CA GLY A 39 17.10 -28.67 37.70
C GLY A 39 16.11 -27.69 38.35
N PRO A 40 16.57 -26.82 39.27
CA PRO A 40 15.72 -25.83 39.91
C PRO A 40 14.92 -25.01 38.90
N LEU A 41 13.62 -24.85 39.16
CA LEU A 41 12.71 -24.10 38.29
C LEU A 41 12.96 -22.59 38.44
N GLY A 42 12.78 -21.84 37.36
CA GLY A 42 13.09 -20.41 37.31
C GLY A 42 14.56 -20.08 37.02
N THR A 43 15.47 -21.05 37.13
CA THR A 43 16.88 -20.92 36.72
C THR A 43 17.18 -21.63 35.39
N PRO A 44 18.27 -21.24 34.68
CA PRO A 44 18.71 -21.91 33.46
C PRO A 44 19.00 -23.40 33.68
N GLN A 45 18.48 -24.24 32.79
CA GLN A 45 18.68 -25.68 32.83
C GLN A 45 19.97 -26.10 32.09
N PRO A 46 20.77 -27.04 32.64
CA PRO A 46 21.89 -27.62 31.88
C PRO A 46 21.39 -28.45 30.68
N PRO A 47 22.18 -28.63 29.60
CA PRO A 47 21.72 -29.16 28.31
C PRO A 47 21.03 -30.54 28.35
N ALA A 48 21.36 -31.40 29.31
CA ALA A 48 20.69 -32.69 29.51
C ALA A 48 19.23 -32.58 30.01
N THR A 49 18.85 -31.41 30.54
CA THR A 49 17.57 -31.16 31.21
C THR A 49 16.74 -30.06 30.51
N SER A 50 17.40 -29.26 29.65
CA SER A 50 16.77 -28.31 28.73
C SER A 50 15.72 -28.97 27.83
N CYS A 51 14.73 -28.17 27.39
CA CYS A 51 13.79 -28.62 26.37
C CYS A 51 14.51 -28.89 25.05
N GLU A 52 14.01 -29.87 24.29
CA GLU A 52 14.59 -30.34 23.03
C GLU A 52 14.96 -29.18 22.08
N ARG A 53 14.04 -28.22 21.91
CA ARG A 53 14.25 -27.05 21.05
C ARG A 53 15.29 -26.07 21.57
N CYS A 54 15.42 -25.89 22.89
CA CYS A 54 16.46 -25.03 23.46
C CYS A 54 17.84 -25.68 23.30
N ARG A 55 17.95 -26.99 23.59
CA ARG A 55 19.17 -27.78 23.39
C ARG A 55 19.62 -27.78 21.91
N ASN A 56 18.71 -27.98 20.97
CA ASN A 56 19.01 -28.05 19.54
C ASN A 56 19.32 -26.68 18.89
N LEU A 57 19.17 -25.56 19.62
CA LEU A 57 19.43 -24.19 19.14
C LEU A 57 20.46 -23.43 20.02
N ASP A 58 21.11 -24.14 20.95
CA ASP A 58 21.97 -23.61 22.01
C ASP A 58 21.40 -22.36 22.73
N LEU A 59 20.12 -22.46 23.12
CA LEU A 59 19.39 -21.38 23.80
C LEU A 59 19.22 -21.68 25.29
N GLU A 60 19.38 -20.63 26.10
CA GLU A 60 19.05 -20.66 27.53
C GLU A 60 17.63 -21.20 27.76
N CYS A 61 17.51 -22.24 28.59
CA CYS A 61 16.24 -22.89 28.87
C CYS A 61 15.84 -22.65 30.33
N ILE A 62 15.01 -21.63 30.58
CA ILE A 62 14.41 -21.39 31.91
C ILE A 62 13.01 -22.02 31.93
N ILE A 63 12.79 -23.03 32.79
CA ILE A 63 11.50 -23.73 32.95
C ILE A 63 10.68 -23.12 34.08
N GLU A 64 9.39 -22.87 33.84
CA GLU A 64 8.43 -22.30 34.79
C GLU A 64 7.21 -23.21 35.00
N ASN A 65 6.58 -23.08 36.16
CA ASN A 65 5.23 -23.60 36.40
C ASN A 65 4.18 -22.72 35.70
N THR A 66 3.25 -23.34 34.99
CA THR A 66 2.15 -22.69 34.28
C THR A 66 0.86 -22.78 35.09
N PRO A 67 0.24 -21.66 35.49
CA PRO A 67 -1.09 -21.67 36.08
C PRO A 67 -2.16 -21.93 35.00
N LEU A 68 -2.39 -23.21 34.69
CA LEU A 68 -3.41 -23.65 33.73
C LEU A 68 -4.82 -23.60 34.31
N GLY A 69 -5.38 -22.38 34.40
CA GLY A 69 -6.81 -22.13 34.60
C GLY A 69 -7.37 -21.30 33.46
N ARG A 70 -8.29 -21.85 32.66
CA ARG A 70 -9.12 -21.06 31.74
C ARG A 70 -10.28 -20.50 32.58
N PRO A 71 -10.55 -19.17 32.59
CA PRO A 71 -11.78 -18.65 33.18
C PRO A 71 -12.99 -19.39 32.60
N ALA A 72 -13.92 -19.79 33.46
CA ALA A 72 -15.12 -20.50 33.02
C ALA A 72 -15.99 -19.55 32.20
N ALA A 73 -15.99 -19.72 30.88
CA ALA A 73 -16.87 -18.97 29.99
C ALA A 73 -18.32 -19.21 30.42
N LYS A 74 -19.03 -18.15 30.84
CA LYS A 74 -20.44 -18.21 31.21
C LYS A 74 -21.23 -18.73 30.01
N ARG A 75 -21.66 -19.99 30.07
CA ARG A 75 -22.65 -20.52 29.13
C ARG A 75 -23.98 -19.85 29.40
N ALA A 76 -24.35 -18.88 28.56
CA ALA A 76 -25.73 -18.42 28.52
C ALA A 76 -26.67 -19.60 28.22
N ASN A 77 -27.81 -19.66 28.91
CA ASN A 77 -28.76 -20.75 28.76
C ASN A 77 -29.36 -20.78 27.35
N ARG A 78 -29.07 -21.84 26.58
CA ARG A 78 -29.99 -22.36 25.57
C ARG A 78 -30.44 -23.75 26.02
N GLY A 79 -31.63 -23.80 26.59
CA GLY A 79 -32.23 -25.04 27.06
C GLY A 79 -32.73 -25.90 25.90
N ASN A 80 -32.43 -27.20 25.99
CA ASN A 80 -33.21 -28.35 25.51
C ASN A 80 -34.23 -28.12 24.37
N VAL A 81 -33.86 -28.54 23.16
CA VAL A 81 -34.61 -29.62 22.48
C VAL A 81 -33.59 -30.68 22.09
N ALA A 82 -33.93 -31.96 22.29
CA ALA A 82 -32.98 -33.07 22.16
C ALA A 82 -33.22 -33.92 20.89
N SER A 83 -32.18 -34.68 20.54
CA SER A 83 -32.24 -35.97 19.84
C SER A 83 -33.07 -36.08 18.54
N LYS A 84 -32.34 -36.20 17.41
CA LYS A 84 -32.39 -37.41 16.57
C LYS A 84 -31.08 -37.58 15.80
N SER A 85 -30.63 -38.82 15.64
CA SER A 85 -29.44 -39.20 14.89
C SER A 85 -29.73 -39.32 13.39
N PRO A 86 -28.74 -39.13 12.50
CA PRO A 86 -28.93 -39.32 11.07
C PRO A 86 -29.06 -40.80 10.71
N GLN A 87 -29.85 -41.09 9.68
CA GLN A 87 -29.91 -42.39 9.02
C GLN A 87 -30.00 -42.16 7.51
N SER A 88 -29.32 -42.99 6.71
CA SER A 88 -29.22 -42.86 5.26
C SER A 88 -30.32 -43.63 4.54
N ASP A 89 -30.79 -43.11 3.40
CA ASP A 89 -30.53 -43.71 2.08
C ASP A 89 -31.16 -42.89 0.92
N PRO A 90 -30.81 -43.15 -0.37
CA PRO A 90 -30.93 -42.14 -1.43
C PRO A 90 -32.10 -42.35 -2.41
N SER A 91 -32.57 -41.25 -3.02
CA SER A 91 -33.24 -41.27 -4.34
C SER A 91 -32.99 -39.97 -5.13
N LYS A 92 -33.18 -40.01 -6.45
CA LYS A 92 -32.87 -38.91 -7.38
C LYS A 92 -34.14 -38.17 -7.81
N SER A 93 -34.14 -36.84 -7.80
CA SER A 93 -34.77 -35.99 -8.84
C SER A 93 -34.46 -34.50 -8.60
N PRO A 94 -34.11 -33.69 -9.62
CA PRO A 94 -33.86 -32.26 -9.44
C PRO A 94 -35.15 -31.44 -9.40
N ARG A 95 -35.12 -30.32 -8.66
CA ARG A 95 -36.05 -29.19 -8.86
C ARG A 95 -35.25 -27.91 -9.09
N GLN A 96 -35.68 -27.13 -10.06
CA GLN A 96 -35.02 -25.91 -10.50
C GLN A 96 -35.50 -24.70 -9.69
N GLY A 97 -34.56 -23.82 -9.34
CA GLY A 97 -34.74 -22.38 -9.55
C GLY A 97 -35.35 -21.52 -8.44
N ARG A 98 -34.63 -20.40 -8.20
CA ARG A 98 -35.04 -19.11 -7.61
C ARG A 98 -34.96 -18.95 -6.08
N HIS A 99 -34.43 -17.77 -5.71
CA HIS A 99 -34.33 -17.10 -4.40
C HIS A 99 -33.93 -17.97 -3.19
N ASP A 100 -32.62 -17.96 -2.86
CA ASP A 100 -32.14 -17.89 -1.47
C ASP A 100 -30.66 -17.43 -1.30
N ASP A 101 -30.04 -16.79 -2.32
CA ASP A 101 -28.72 -16.14 -2.19
C ASP A 101 -28.79 -14.72 -1.56
N GLU A 102 -29.98 -14.29 -1.14
CA GLU A 102 -30.34 -12.88 -0.97
C GLU A 102 -30.08 -12.32 0.44
N LYS A 103 -28.83 -12.44 0.92
CA LYS A 103 -28.18 -11.54 1.92
C LYS A 103 -26.71 -11.90 2.25
N ALA A 104 -25.87 -12.06 1.24
CA ALA A 104 -24.46 -11.77 1.44
C ALA A 104 -24.32 -10.27 1.80
N ALA A 105 -23.76 -9.95 2.97
CA ALA A 105 -23.58 -8.55 3.40
C ALA A 105 -22.79 -7.79 2.34
N LYS A 106 -23.34 -6.67 1.83
CA LYS A 106 -22.72 -6.00 0.69
C LYS A 106 -21.42 -5.33 1.14
N LEU A 107 -20.47 -5.26 0.22
CA LEU A 107 -19.22 -4.55 0.46
C LEU A 107 -19.46 -3.04 0.65
N SER A 108 -20.49 -2.47 0.00
CA SER A 108 -21.01 -1.12 0.29
C SER A 108 -21.25 -0.90 1.78
N ASP A 109 -21.97 -1.81 2.44
CA ASP A 109 -22.40 -1.69 3.84
C ASP A 109 -21.18 -1.79 4.77
N SER A 110 -20.22 -2.64 4.39
CA SER A 110 -18.95 -2.81 5.11
C SER A 110 -18.02 -1.61 4.95
N ILE A 111 -17.94 -1.01 3.76
CA ILE A 111 -17.23 0.24 3.47
C ILE A 111 -17.90 1.39 4.22
N GLN A 112 -19.23 1.48 4.20
CA GLN A 112 -20.00 2.48 4.92
C GLN A 112 -19.72 2.43 6.42
N GLN A 113 -19.60 1.22 7.01
CA GLN A 113 -19.20 1.07 8.41
C GLN A 113 -17.76 1.51 8.73
N TYR A 114 -16.88 1.78 7.74
CA TYR A 114 -15.56 2.38 7.96
C TYR A 114 -15.56 3.89 7.64
N LEU A 115 -16.21 4.30 6.55
CA LEU A 115 -16.32 5.73 6.19
C LEU A 115 -17.27 6.53 7.11
N PHE A 116 -18.10 5.85 7.91
CA PHE A 116 -19.13 6.49 8.77
C PHE A 116 -19.27 5.83 10.16
N SER A 117 -18.22 5.21 10.72
CA SER A 117 -18.30 4.38 11.94
C SER A 117 -18.86 5.11 13.18
N GLY A 118 -18.44 6.35 13.41
CA GLY A 118 -18.76 7.13 14.61
C GLY A 118 -20.21 7.64 14.72
N ALA A 119 -21.13 7.13 13.90
CA ALA A 119 -22.44 7.71 13.66
C ALA A 119 -23.64 6.89 14.17
N ILE A 120 -23.42 5.79 14.89
CA ILE A 120 -24.50 4.89 15.35
C ILE A 120 -24.59 4.89 16.88
N ASP A 121 -25.09 6.00 17.42
CA ASP A 121 -25.57 6.04 18.81
C ASP A 121 -26.86 6.87 19.01
N GLU A 122 -27.79 6.72 18.08
CA GLU A 122 -29.22 6.78 18.41
C GLU A 122 -29.86 5.37 18.36
N LYS A 123 -30.93 5.18 19.14
CA LYS A 123 -31.45 3.85 19.50
C LYS A 123 -32.36 3.22 18.43
N PRO A 124 -32.54 1.88 18.46
CA PRO A 124 -32.43 1.13 17.21
C PRO A 124 -33.75 0.82 16.49
N MET A 125 -33.67 0.78 15.17
CA MET A 125 -34.53 -0.03 14.30
C MET A 125 -33.74 -1.16 13.61
N LEU A 126 -33.05 -1.97 14.42
CA LEU A 126 -32.66 -3.38 14.21
C LEU A 126 -31.87 -3.86 15.45
N GLN A 127 -32.06 -5.12 15.88
CA GLN A 127 -31.57 -5.58 17.19
C GLN A 127 -30.04 -5.72 17.27
N ARG A 128 -29.37 -4.73 17.90
CA ARG A 128 -27.95 -4.77 18.29
C ARG A 128 -27.76 -5.83 19.40
N SER A 129 -27.36 -7.05 19.04
CA SER A 129 -27.03 -8.10 20.00
C SER A 129 -25.87 -7.65 20.90
N GLN A 130 -26.12 -7.45 22.19
CA GLN A 130 -25.11 -7.01 23.14
C GLN A 130 -24.16 -8.15 23.52
N ASP A 131 -22.91 -8.05 23.05
CA ASP A 131 -21.73 -8.64 23.70
C ASP A 131 -20.58 -7.63 23.51
N ALA A 132 -20.66 -6.52 24.26
CA ALA A 132 -19.66 -5.45 24.19
C ALA A 132 -18.35 -5.88 24.86
N THR A 133 -17.24 -5.71 24.15
CA THR A 133 -15.86 -5.73 24.70
C THR A 133 -15.27 -4.33 24.46
N ASP A 134 -14.21 -3.96 25.19
CA ASP A 134 -13.82 -2.56 25.45
C ASP A 134 -13.75 -1.62 24.22
N PRO A 135 -14.37 -0.42 24.28
CA PRO A 135 -14.51 0.48 23.13
C PRO A 135 -13.16 1.05 22.65
N ALA A 136 -12.17 1.18 23.53
CA ALA A 136 -10.83 1.65 23.19
C ALA A 136 -10.07 0.74 22.19
N SER A 137 -10.62 -0.43 21.84
CA SER A 137 -10.08 -1.33 20.82
C SER A 137 -10.58 -1.05 19.40
N ASP A 138 -11.64 -0.24 19.21
CA ASP A 138 -12.28 -0.06 17.89
C ASP A 138 -11.72 1.20 17.18
N ASP A 139 -11.58 2.33 17.90
CA ASP A 139 -11.06 3.60 17.36
C ASP A 139 -9.65 3.48 16.77
N ASP A 140 -8.75 2.75 17.45
CA ASP A 140 -7.37 2.53 17.00
C ASP A 140 -7.34 1.66 15.72
N GLY A 141 -8.29 0.73 15.59
CA GLY A 141 -8.49 -0.08 14.38
C GLY A 141 -9.11 0.71 13.22
N LEU A 142 -9.98 1.66 13.53
CA LEU A 142 -10.59 2.58 12.56
C LEU A 142 -9.54 3.54 11.98
N TYR A 143 -8.75 4.20 12.83
CA TYR A 143 -7.65 5.07 12.41
C TYR A 143 -6.69 4.33 11.46
N HIS A 144 -6.22 3.15 11.87
CA HIS A 144 -5.29 2.36 11.06
C HIS A 144 -5.90 1.87 9.74
N ALA A 145 -7.23 1.68 9.67
CA ALA A 145 -7.91 1.40 8.41
C ALA A 145 -7.92 2.65 7.50
N MET A 146 -8.38 3.79 8.01
CA MET A 146 -8.57 5.00 7.18
C MET A 146 -7.25 5.63 6.71
N ALA A 147 -6.21 5.56 7.54
CA ALA A 147 -4.86 6.04 7.22
C ALA A 147 -4.03 5.07 6.34
N ASN A 148 -4.37 3.77 6.27
CA ASN A 148 -3.68 2.79 5.44
C ASN A 148 -4.68 1.97 4.60
N THR A 149 -4.70 2.24 3.29
CA THR A 149 -5.64 1.60 2.35
C THR A 149 -5.56 0.07 2.35
N GLY A 150 -4.40 -0.52 2.61
CA GLY A 150 -4.25 -1.98 2.76
C GLY A 150 -5.00 -2.52 3.98
N THR A 151 -4.97 -1.80 5.10
CA THR A 151 -5.74 -2.12 6.31
C THR A 151 -7.24 -1.87 6.12
N PHE A 152 -7.65 -0.82 5.42
CA PHE A 152 -9.05 -0.62 5.00
C PHE A 152 -9.56 -1.78 4.14
N ILE A 153 -8.82 -2.19 3.12
CA ILE A 153 -9.15 -3.35 2.27
C ILE A 153 -9.24 -4.62 3.12
N ALA A 154 -8.27 -4.88 4.00
CA ALA A 154 -8.29 -6.04 4.89
C ALA A 154 -9.50 -6.04 5.85
N GLY A 155 -9.86 -4.89 6.42
CA GLY A 155 -11.02 -4.72 7.31
C GLY A 155 -12.35 -4.91 6.60
N VAL A 156 -12.53 -4.30 5.42
CA VAL A 156 -13.72 -4.49 4.57
C VAL A 156 -13.89 -5.95 4.16
N LEU A 157 -12.81 -6.61 3.70
CA LEU A 157 -12.84 -8.02 3.31
C LEU A 157 -13.02 -8.99 4.48
N ALA A 158 -12.64 -8.60 5.71
CA ALA A 158 -12.88 -9.41 6.91
C ALA A 158 -14.38 -9.55 7.25
N LYS A 159 -15.18 -8.52 6.94
CA LYS A 159 -16.65 -8.51 7.15
C LYS A 159 -17.40 -9.34 6.10
N ASN A 160 -16.85 -9.49 4.90
CA ASN A 160 -17.47 -10.26 3.82
C ASN A 160 -17.41 -11.78 4.07
N THR A 161 -18.46 -12.53 3.73
CA THR A 161 -18.53 -13.99 3.99
C THR A 161 -17.73 -14.85 3.01
N THR A 162 -17.57 -14.44 1.75
CA THR A 162 -17.07 -15.29 0.65
C THR A 162 -15.64 -14.99 0.19
N PHE A 163 -15.05 -13.82 0.51
CA PHE A 163 -13.65 -13.56 0.16
C PHE A 163 -12.72 -14.63 0.75
N GLY A 164 -11.88 -15.27 -0.08
CA GLY A 164 -10.97 -16.32 0.36
C GLY A 164 -11.63 -17.59 0.92
N SER A 165 -12.90 -17.88 0.58
CA SER A 165 -13.60 -19.10 1.00
C SER A 165 -13.01 -20.39 0.42
N ASP A 166 -12.45 -20.30 -0.79
CA ASP A 166 -11.97 -21.45 -1.56
C ASP A 166 -10.46 -21.73 -1.31
N ILE A 167 -9.83 -20.97 -0.41
CA ILE A 167 -8.44 -21.17 -0.01
C ILE A 167 -8.34 -22.42 0.86
N GLN A 168 -7.79 -23.49 0.27
CA GLN A 168 -7.52 -24.77 0.93
C GLN A 168 -6.01 -24.94 1.10
N LEU A 169 -5.60 -25.39 2.29
CA LEU A 169 -4.22 -25.83 2.52
C LEU A 169 -4.05 -27.29 2.11
N VAL A 170 -2.96 -27.58 1.40
CA VAL A 170 -2.50 -28.95 1.16
C VAL A 170 -1.17 -29.13 1.89
N SER A 171 -1.12 -30.10 2.80
CA SER A 171 -0.04 -30.28 3.78
C SER A 171 1.19 -31.02 3.27
N THR A 172 1.11 -31.64 2.09
CA THR A 172 2.14 -32.54 1.56
C THR A 172 2.12 -32.53 0.04
N TRP A 173 3.23 -32.13 -0.57
CA TRP A 173 3.49 -32.25 -2.00
C TRP A 173 4.75 -33.10 -2.22
N SER A 174 4.62 -34.21 -2.97
CA SER A 174 5.67 -35.24 -3.11
C SER A 174 6.27 -35.35 -4.51
N THR A 175 5.62 -34.82 -5.55
CA THR A 175 6.04 -34.98 -6.94
C THR A 175 7.09 -33.91 -7.30
N PRO A 176 8.25 -34.26 -7.88
CA PRO A 176 9.21 -33.24 -8.30
C PRO A 176 8.61 -32.28 -9.34
N LEU A 177 8.89 -30.98 -9.18
CA LEU A 177 8.40 -29.93 -10.09
C LEU A 177 8.92 -30.10 -11.52
N THR A 178 10.09 -30.72 -11.66
CA THR A 178 10.76 -31.10 -12.92
C THR A 178 10.00 -32.14 -13.73
N ASP A 179 9.11 -32.90 -13.09
CA ASP A 179 8.43 -34.06 -13.67
C ASP A 179 7.05 -33.65 -14.21
N ILE A 180 6.46 -32.59 -13.62
CA ILE A 180 5.22 -31.96 -14.11
C ILE A 180 5.47 -30.77 -15.05
N ILE A 181 6.69 -30.23 -15.10
CA ILE A 181 7.10 -29.17 -16.05
C ILE A 181 8.32 -29.67 -16.87
N SER A 182 8.12 -29.93 -18.16
CA SER A 182 9.21 -30.23 -19.10
C SER A 182 10.08 -28.99 -19.37
N HIS A 183 11.21 -29.17 -20.08
CA HIS A 183 12.05 -28.04 -20.51
C HIS A 183 11.28 -27.09 -21.46
N ASP A 184 10.59 -27.65 -22.46
CA ASP A 184 9.85 -26.88 -23.47
C ASP A 184 8.63 -26.17 -22.88
N LEU A 185 7.98 -26.79 -21.89
CA LEU A 185 6.89 -26.16 -21.14
C LEU A 185 7.43 -25.05 -20.22
N ALA A 186 8.59 -25.23 -19.60
CA ALA A 186 9.24 -24.15 -18.85
C ALA A 186 9.55 -22.95 -19.76
N ALA A 187 10.10 -23.16 -20.96
CA ALA A 187 10.34 -22.09 -21.94
C ALA A 187 9.04 -21.40 -22.38
N THR A 188 7.98 -22.18 -22.64
CA THR A 188 6.67 -21.67 -23.06
C THR A 188 6.00 -20.83 -21.97
N LEU A 189 6.10 -21.25 -20.71
CA LEU A 189 5.63 -20.49 -19.54
C LEU A 189 6.48 -19.23 -19.30
N ASP A 190 7.77 -19.26 -19.64
CA ASP A 190 8.70 -18.14 -19.42
C ASP A 190 8.29 -16.89 -20.24
N ASN A 191 7.87 -17.11 -21.49
CA ASN A 191 7.39 -16.08 -22.40
C ASN A 191 6.07 -15.41 -21.96
N LEU A 192 5.39 -15.96 -20.95
CA LEU A 192 4.16 -15.41 -20.35
C LEU A 192 4.42 -14.57 -19.09
N LEU A 193 5.69 -14.44 -18.66
CA LEU A 193 6.10 -13.77 -17.42
C LEU A 193 6.73 -12.38 -17.63
N VAL A 194 6.62 -11.80 -18.84
CA VAL A 194 7.25 -10.51 -19.19
C VAL A 194 6.83 -9.40 -18.22
N TRP A 195 5.52 -9.29 -17.94
CA TRP A 195 5.00 -8.34 -16.94
C TRP A 195 5.51 -8.62 -15.53
N GLN A 196 5.59 -9.89 -15.14
CA GLN A 196 6.04 -10.30 -13.82
C GLN A 196 7.52 -9.95 -13.58
N ARG A 197 8.36 -10.00 -14.62
CA ARG A 197 9.76 -9.56 -14.56
C ARG A 197 9.90 -8.04 -14.52
N LEU A 198 9.08 -7.31 -15.28
CA LEU A 198 9.09 -5.83 -15.27
C LEU A 198 8.73 -5.23 -13.90
N PHE A 199 7.90 -5.90 -13.09
CA PHE A 199 7.56 -5.41 -11.75
C PHE A 199 8.29 -6.12 -10.60
N VAL A 200 8.99 -7.21 -10.87
CA VAL A 200 9.88 -7.88 -9.90
C VAL A 200 11.22 -8.12 -10.59
N LEU A 201 11.99 -7.04 -10.70
CA LEU A 201 13.31 -6.99 -11.32
C LEU A 201 14.22 -8.10 -10.77
N GLY A 202 15.07 -8.67 -11.61
CA GLY A 202 16.00 -9.75 -11.24
C GLY A 202 15.33 -11.10 -10.95
N THR A 203 14.05 -11.30 -11.31
CA THR A 203 13.40 -12.62 -11.27
C THR A 203 14.03 -13.56 -12.33
N PRO A 204 14.62 -14.71 -11.94
CA PRO A 204 15.29 -15.63 -12.87
C PRO A 204 14.38 -16.23 -13.96
N SER A 205 15.00 -16.86 -14.97
CA SER A 205 14.26 -17.68 -15.94
C SER A 205 13.79 -19.00 -15.33
N LEU A 206 12.62 -19.48 -15.76
CA LEU A 206 12.10 -20.80 -15.40
C LEU A 206 13.06 -21.89 -15.86
N LEU A 207 13.75 -21.73 -16.99
CA LEU A 207 14.78 -22.65 -17.47
C LEU A 207 15.94 -22.76 -16.46
N HIS A 208 16.51 -21.63 -16.04
CA HIS A 208 17.60 -21.61 -15.06
C HIS A 208 17.16 -22.12 -13.68
N LEU A 209 15.93 -21.81 -13.25
CA LEU A 209 15.36 -22.40 -12.03
C LEU A 209 15.18 -23.91 -12.16
N ARG A 210 14.72 -24.41 -13.32
CA ARG A 210 14.56 -25.85 -13.57
C ARG A 210 15.89 -26.60 -13.54
N GLU A 211 16.94 -26.02 -14.10
CA GLU A 211 18.32 -26.55 -14.00
C GLU A 211 18.77 -26.63 -12.53
N ARG A 212 18.57 -25.55 -11.77
CA ARG A 212 18.86 -25.51 -10.32
C ARG A 212 18.00 -26.48 -9.48
N LEU A 213 16.83 -26.90 -9.98
CA LEU A 213 15.99 -27.94 -9.35
C LEU A 213 16.43 -29.37 -9.70
N LEU A 214 17.22 -29.57 -10.76
CA LEU A 214 17.88 -30.85 -11.08
C LEU A 214 19.22 -31.00 -10.35
N SER A 215 19.79 -29.93 -9.81
CA SER A 215 21.01 -29.93 -8.98
C SER A 215 20.84 -30.80 -7.73
N THR A 216 21.90 -31.54 -7.36
CA THR A 216 21.99 -32.27 -6.10
C THR A 216 22.45 -31.40 -4.92
N ASP A 217 22.99 -30.21 -5.19
CA ASP A 217 23.38 -29.26 -4.15
C ASP A 217 22.15 -28.63 -3.47
N SER A 218 22.10 -28.75 -2.14
CA SER A 218 21.00 -28.24 -1.31
C SER A 218 20.95 -26.72 -1.22
N ASN A 219 22.02 -26.00 -1.55
CA ASN A 219 22.02 -24.54 -1.61
C ASN A 219 21.25 -24.05 -2.84
N THR A 220 21.51 -24.64 -4.02
CA THR A 220 20.80 -24.33 -5.27
C THR A 220 19.38 -24.91 -5.29
N ASN A 221 19.18 -26.15 -4.84
CA ASN A 221 17.91 -26.88 -4.85
C ASN A 221 17.09 -26.73 -3.54
N ASN A 222 17.04 -25.51 -3.00
CA ASN A 222 16.42 -25.19 -1.72
C ASN A 222 14.89 -24.97 -1.83
N ILE A 223 14.22 -24.79 -0.68
CA ILE A 223 12.76 -24.61 -0.59
C ILE A 223 12.25 -23.31 -1.25
N ALA A 224 13.05 -22.24 -1.24
CA ALA A 224 12.72 -21.00 -1.95
C ALA A 224 12.82 -21.17 -3.47
N THR A 225 13.82 -21.89 -3.99
CA THR A 225 13.91 -22.25 -5.43
C THR A 225 12.66 -22.99 -5.90
N LYS A 226 12.21 -23.98 -5.12
CA LYS A 226 11.01 -24.79 -5.39
C LYS A 226 9.75 -23.93 -5.39
N LEU A 227 9.60 -23.09 -4.37
CA LEU A 227 8.46 -22.17 -4.26
C LEU A 227 8.47 -21.12 -5.38
N LEU A 228 9.63 -20.55 -5.73
CA LEU A 228 9.77 -19.54 -6.79
C LEU A 228 9.34 -20.11 -8.15
N PHE A 229 9.89 -21.27 -8.54
CA PHE A 229 9.50 -21.96 -9.76
C PHE A 229 8.00 -22.28 -9.77
N ALA A 230 7.45 -22.77 -8.65
CA ALA A 230 6.04 -23.11 -8.55
C ALA A 230 5.10 -21.88 -8.66
N VAL A 231 5.42 -20.74 -8.02
CA VAL A 231 4.57 -19.52 -8.12
C VAL A 231 4.66 -18.85 -9.48
N LEU A 232 5.84 -18.87 -10.13
CA LEU A 232 6.05 -18.34 -11.48
C LEU A 232 5.32 -19.19 -12.52
N CYS A 233 5.52 -20.51 -12.52
CA CYS A 233 4.76 -21.43 -13.38
C CYS A 233 3.25 -21.29 -13.14
N LEU A 234 2.79 -21.14 -11.89
CA LEU A 234 1.36 -20.97 -11.58
C LEU A 234 0.81 -19.64 -12.12
N ALA A 235 1.59 -18.56 -12.10
CA ALA A 235 1.17 -17.30 -12.70
C ALA A 235 1.08 -17.42 -14.23
N ALA A 236 2.09 -17.98 -14.90
CA ALA A 236 2.07 -18.22 -16.35
C ALA A 236 0.90 -19.12 -16.80
N CYS A 237 0.60 -20.19 -16.04
CA CYS A 237 -0.57 -21.07 -16.27
C CYS A 237 -1.93 -20.37 -16.04
N GLU A 238 -1.96 -19.26 -15.29
CA GLU A 238 -3.16 -18.43 -15.15
C GLU A 238 -3.24 -17.38 -16.27
N SER A 239 -2.10 -16.82 -16.73
CA SER A 239 -2.00 -15.83 -17.82
C SER A 239 -2.51 -16.30 -19.19
N SER A 240 -2.56 -17.62 -19.46
CA SER A 240 -2.86 -18.16 -20.79
C SER A 240 -3.99 -19.19 -20.79
N GLU A 241 -5.03 -18.93 -21.59
CA GLU A 241 -6.07 -19.92 -21.92
C GLU A 241 -5.48 -21.17 -22.55
N GLU A 242 -4.55 -21.01 -23.49
CA GLU A 242 -4.07 -22.13 -24.31
C GLU A 242 -3.27 -23.15 -23.49
N VAL A 243 -2.34 -22.65 -22.66
CA VAL A 243 -1.61 -23.47 -21.70
C VAL A 243 -2.58 -24.22 -20.79
N ARG A 244 -3.66 -23.58 -20.35
CA ARG A 244 -4.65 -24.16 -19.44
C ARG A 244 -5.57 -25.18 -20.11
N ARG A 245 -5.91 -25.00 -21.40
CA ARG A 245 -6.65 -25.99 -22.20
C ARG A 245 -5.81 -27.25 -22.44
N GLN A 246 -4.54 -27.08 -22.78
CA GLN A 246 -3.61 -28.19 -23.01
C GLN A 246 -3.24 -28.91 -21.71
N ASN A 247 -3.08 -28.18 -20.59
CA ASN A 247 -2.57 -28.71 -19.32
C ASN A 247 -3.59 -28.58 -18.17
N GLY A 248 -4.82 -29.06 -18.39
CA GLY A 248 -5.96 -28.81 -17.49
C GLY A 248 -5.78 -29.17 -16.01
N SER A 249 -4.94 -30.17 -15.69
CA SER A 249 -4.61 -30.56 -14.30
C SER A 249 -3.49 -29.72 -13.68
N LEU A 250 -2.62 -29.10 -14.49
CA LEU A 250 -1.36 -28.52 -14.06
C LEU A 250 -1.54 -27.33 -13.10
N LYS A 251 -2.56 -26.50 -13.34
CA LYS A 251 -2.92 -25.40 -12.43
C LYS A 251 -3.21 -25.91 -11.02
N GLY A 252 -3.94 -27.02 -10.89
CA GLY A 252 -4.22 -27.66 -9.60
C GLY A 252 -2.96 -28.20 -8.93
N SER A 253 -2.13 -28.93 -9.68
CA SER A 253 -0.83 -29.44 -9.20
C SER A 253 0.08 -28.31 -8.69
N LEU A 254 0.20 -27.21 -9.44
CA LEU A 254 1.01 -26.06 -9.05
C LEU A 254 0.43 -25.33 -7.83
N GLN A 255 -0.90 -25.20 -7.71
CA GLN A 255 -1.53 -24.65 -6.49
C GLN A 255 -1.23 -25.51 -5.24
N GLN A 256 -1.23 -26.83 -5.37
CA GLN A 256 -0.85 -27.75 -4.28
C GLN A 256 0.63 -27.63 -3.91
N ALA A 257 1.52 -27.55 -4.91
CA ALA A 257 2.95 -27.35 -4.70
C ALA A 257 3.26 -26.02 -4.00
N VAL A 258 2.65 -24.91 -4.45
CA VAL A 258 2.75 -23.59 -3.81
C VAL A 258 2.23 -23.62 -2.36
N SER A 259 1.11 -24.30 -2.10
CA SER A 259 0.53 -24.44 -0.76
C SER A 259 1.45 -25.21 0.20
N SER A 260 2.05 -26.31 -0.26
CA SER A 260 2.96 -27.13 0.54
C SER A 260 4.30 -26.43 0.78
N TYR A 261 5.00 -26.01 -0.27
CA TYR A 261 6.30 -25.35 -0.14
C TYR A 261 6.20 -23.98 0.56
N GLY A 262 5.06 -23.31 0.43
CA GLY A 262 4.77 -22.05 1.12
C GLY A 262 4.64 -22.18 2.65
N GLN A 263 4.14 -23.30 3.15
CA GLN A 263 4.12 -23.56 4.60
C GLN A 263 5.55 -23.67 5.15
N ASP A 264 6.37 -24.53 4.55
CA ASP A 264 7.77 -24.72 4.94
C ASP A 264 8.56 -23.40 4.85
N PHE A 265 8.36 -22.64 3.77
CA PHE A 265 9.01 -21.34 3.56
C PHE A 265 8.62 -20.30 4.61
N ILE A 266 7.34 -20.18 5.00
CA ILE A 266 6.93 -19.19 6.03
C ILE A 266 7.53 -19.53 7.40
N PHE A 267 7.67 -20.81 7.75
CA PHE A 267 8.23 -21.20 9.05
C PHE A 267 9.76 -21.19 9.10
N SER A 268 10.45 -21.40 7.97
CA SER A 268 11.91 -21.46 7.89
C SER A 268 12.45 -20.99 6.52
N PRO A 269 12.33 -19.70 6.17
CA PRO A 269 12.77 -19.20 4.87
C PRO A 269 14.30 -19.23 4.76
N PRO A 270 14.88 -19.79 3.68
CA PRO A 270 16.32 -19.78 3.44
C PRO A 270 16.88 -18.37 3.36
N THR A 271 18.12 -18.19 3.82
CA THR A 271 18.89 -16.96 3.55
C THR A 271 19.50 -17.10 2.16
N HIS A 272 18.70 -16.83 1.12
CA HIS A 272 19.02 -17.04 -0.29
C HIS A 272 18.29 -16.00 -1.17
N ILE A 273 18.86 -15.62 -2.33
CA ILE A 273 18.28 -14.58 -3.20
C ILE A 273 16.86 -14.91 -3.67
N ASP A 274 16.60 -16.17 -4.07
CA ASP A 274 15.26 -16.66 -4.40
C ASP A 274 14.22 -16.38 -3.30
N SER A 275 14.59 -16.37 -2.02
CA SER A 275 13.66 -16.05 -0.93
C SER A 275 13.20 -14.58 -0.98
N VAL A 276 14.09 -13.68 -1.39
CA VAL A 276 13.75 -12.26 -1.63
C VAL A 276 12.82 -12.15 -2.83
N ALA A 277 13.15 -12.84 -3.93
CA ALA A 277 12.31 -12.87 -5.14
C ALA A 277 10.91 -13.46 -4.86
N VAL A 278 10.80 -14.57 -4.13
CA VAL A 278 9.52 -15.15 -3.67
C VAL A 278 8.73 -14.13 -2.87
N CYS A 279 9.34 -13.48 -1.89
CA CYS A 279 8.65 -12.50 -1.06
C CYS A 279 8.15 -11.29 -1.86
N ARG A 280 8.98 -10.73 -2.75
CA ARG A 280 8.56 -9.62 -3.62
C ARG A 280 7.48 -10.04 -4.62
N PHE A 281 7.58 -11.25 -5.20
CA PHE A 281 6.56 -11.78 -6.10
C PHE A 281 5.21 -12.03 -5.42
N LEU A 282 5.20 -12.65 -4.24
CA LEU A 282 4.00 -12.84 -3.43
C LEU A 282 3.42 -11.49 -2.99
N SER A 283 4.26 -10.53 -2.61
CA SER A 283 3.83 -9.15 -2.32
C SER A 283 3.19 -8.47 -3.53
N ALA A 284 3.79 -8.55 -4.72
CA ALA A 284 3.35 -7.84 -5.91
C ALA A 284 2.10 -8.45 -6.56
N PHE A 285 2.02 -9.78 -6.69
CA PHE A 285 1.00 -10.45 -7.51
C PHE A 285 0.06 -11.38 -6.73
N LYS A 286 0.56 -12.10 -5.72
CA LYS A 286 -0.18 -13.20 -5.07
C LYS A 286 -0.15 -13.15 -3.53
N PRO A 287 -0.59 -12.04 -2.91
CA PRO A 287 -0.48 -11.86 -1.46
C PRO A 287 -1.19 -12.95 -0.66
N THR A 288 -2.30 -13.46 -1.17
CA THR A 288 -3.16 -14.47 -0.53
C THR A 288 -2.73 -15.93 -0.77
N ALA A 289 -1.76 -16.21 -1.64
CA ALA A 289 -1.45 -17.59 -2.04
C ALA A 289 -0.95 -18.49 -0.89
N LEU A 290 -0.32 -17.92 0.14
CA LEU A 290 0.14 -18.65 1.33
C LEU A 290 -0.77 -18.45 2.56
N ALA A 291 -2.00 -17.96 2.36
CA ALA A 291 -2.95 -17.79 3.46
C ALA A 291 -3.46 -19.14 3.98
N MET A 292 -3.31 -19.39 5.28
CA MET A 292 -3.72 -20.66 5.92
C MET A 292 -5.24 -20.80 6.14
N SER A 293 -6.00 -19.74 5.89
CA SER A 293 -7.44 -19.63 6.16
C SER A 293 -8.00 -18.34 5.55
N LYS A 294 -9.33 -18.28 5.43
CA LYS A 294 -10.05 -17.03 5.14
C LYS A 294 -9.70 -15.87 6.10
N ARG A 295 -9.50 -16.13 7.40
CA ARG A 295 -9.15 -15.07 8.37
C ARG A 295 -7.77 -14.48 8.08
N THR A 296 -6.81 -15.30 7.70
CA THR A 296 -5.49 -14.82 7.26
C THR A 296 -5.56 -14.17 5.88
N ALA A 297 -6.41 -14.65 4.97
CA ALA A 297 -6.46 -14.15 3.59
C ALA A 297 -6.74 -12.65 3.48
N ASN A 298 -7.67 -12.10 4.27
CA ASN A 298 -7.91 -10.66 4.25
C ASN A 298 -6.70 -9.85 4.79
N GLN A 299 -6.00 -10.33 5.81
CA GLN A 299 -4.79 -9.69 6.33
C GLN A 299 -3.60 -9.82 5.37
N SER A 300 -3.48 -10.95 4.67
CA SER A 300 -2.43 -11.22 3.69
C SER A 300 -2.40 -10.18 2.57
N VAL A 301 -3.53 -9.56 2.22
CA VAL A 301 -3.62 -8.47 1.21
C VAL A 301 -2.67 -7.29 1.52
N LYS A 302 -2.36 -7.03 2.79
CA LYS A 302 -1.41 -5.99 3.18
C LYS A 302 0.04 -6.30 2.73
N ALA A 303 0.38 -7.60 2.64
CA ALA A 303 1.68 -8.17 2.29
C ALA A 303 2.86 -7.87 3.25
N GLU A 304 2.62 -7.21 4.37
CA GLU A 304 3.59 -6.87 5.43
C GLU A 304 4.57 -8.01 5.76
N LEU A 305 4.05 -9.24 5.92
CA LEU A 305 4.85 -10.42 6.22
C LEU A 305 5.93 -10.68 5.16
N TYR A 306 5.60 -10.62 3.88
CA TYR A 306 6.55 -10.91 2.81
C TYR A 306 7.61 -9.82 2.72
N MET A 307 7.22 -8.56 2.85
CA MET A 307 8.18 -7.44 2.79
C MET A 307 9.12 -7.42 4.01
N ALA A 308 8.62 -7.71 5.21
CA ALA A 308 9.46 -7.90 6.39
C ALA A 308 10.42 -9.09 6.25
N LEU A 309 9.99 -10.19 5.62
CA LEU A 309 10.86 -11.33 5.30
C LEU A 309 11.90 -10.96 4.22
N ALA A 310 11.51 -10.26 3.15
CA ALA A 310 12.42 -9.79 2.10
C ALA A 310 13.53 -8.92 2.69
N TYR A 311 13.17 -7.92 3.50
CA TYR A 311 14.12 -7.05 4.20
C TYR A 311 15.08 -7.86 5.07
N ARG A 312 14.57 -8.73 5.95
CA ARG A 312 15.41 -9.51 6.89
C ARG A 312 16.28 -10.57 6.23
N ILE A 313 15.98 -10.96 4.99
CA ILE A 313 16.83 -11.88 4.21
C ILE A 313 17.86 -11.07 3.40
N ALA A 314 17.45 -9.97 2.76
CA ALA A 314 18.35 -9.04 2.09
C ALA A 314 19.40 -8.42 3.04
N GLU A 315 19.01 -8.10 4.28
CA GLU A 315 19.89 -7.65 5.37
C GLU A 315 21.01 -8.66 5.64
N ARG A 316 20.67 -9.96 5.76
CA ARG A 316 21.64 -11.04 5.99
C ARG A 316 22.51 -11.36 4.78
N LEU A 317 21.96 -11.19 3.58
CA LEU A 317 22.66 -11.35 2.30
C LEU A 317 23.50 -10.12 1.94
N ARG A 318 23.47 -9.05 2.73
CA ARG A 318 24.14 -7.75 2.47
C ARG A 318 23.73 -7.10 1.14
N LEU A 319 22.44 -7.20 0.80
CA LEU A 319 21.84 -6.59 -0.40
C LEU A 319 21.19 -5.22 -0.14
N LEU A 320 21.11 -4.81 1.12
CA LEU A 320 20.56 -3.50 1.47
C LEU A 320 21.68 -2.44 1.36
N PRO A 321 21.44 -1.28 0.74
CA PRO A 321 22.46 -0.26 0.55
C PRO A 321 22.92 0.34 1.89
N GLU A 322 24.23 0.58 1.99
CA GLU A 322 24.89 1.21 3.13
C GLU A 322 25.11 2.71 2.87
N PRO A 323 24.97 3.59 3.88
CA PRO A 323 25.03 5.03 3.67
C PRO A 323 26.44 5.48 3.26
N GLY A 324 26.51 6.32 2.23
CA GLY A 324 27.77 6.88 1.73
C GLY A 324 28.53 6.02 0.71
N ILE A 325 28.03 4.84 0.34
CA ILE A 325 28.56 4.10 -0.81
C ILE A 325 27.98 4.70 -2.10
N MET A 326 28.83 5.32 -2.92
CA MET A 326 28.51 5.65 -4.31
C MET A 326 28.78 4.42 -5.19
N PRO A 327 27.76 3.74 -5.75
CA PRO A 327 27.99 2.67 -6.71
C PRO A 327 28.46 3.26 -8.05
N PHE A 328 29.08 2.44 -8.92
CA PHE A 328 29.42 2.80 -10.31
C PHE A 328 30.32 4.05 -10.50
N LEU A 329 31.17 4.39 -9.52
CA LEU A 329 32.07 5.57 -9.58
C LEU A 329 33.01 5.60 -10.80
N ASP A 330 33.37 4.43 -11.35
CA ASP A 330 33.96 4.32 -12.69
C ASP A 330 32.97 3.57 -13.59
N THR A 331 32.15 4.33 -14.32
CA THR A 331 31.27 3.76 -15.36
C THR A 331 32.03 3.37 -16.62
N THR A 332 33.31 3.71 -16.79
CA THR A 332 33.99 3.55 -18.08
C THR A 332 34.53 2.13 -18.27
N SER A 333 35.13 1.53 -17.24
CA SER A 333 35.87 0.26 -17.35
C SER A 333 35.04 -1.03 -17.20
N ILE A 334 33.81 -0.95 -16.68
CA ILE A 334 33.01 -2.13 -16.30
C ILE A 334 32.28 -2.74 -17.51
N ASP A 335 32.38 -4.07 -17.64
CA ASP A 335 31.59 -4.89 -18.58
C ASP A 335 30.07 -4.62 -18.45
N SER A 336 29.36 -4.63 -19.58
CA SER A 336 27.94 -4.25 -19.60
C SER A 336 27.03 -5.24 -18.86
N VAL A 337 27.33 -6.54 -18.90
CA VAL A 337 26.49 -7.59 -18.30
C VAL A 337 26.72 -7.64 -16.79
N LEU A 338 27.97 -7.48 -16.35
CA LEU A 338 28.29 -7.32 -14.93
C LEU A 338 27.71 -6.02 -14.36
N MET A 339 27.80 -4.90 -15.10
CA MET A 339 27.23 -3.61 -14.68
C MET A 339 25.70 -3.69 -14.55
N GLU A 340 24.98 -4.23 -15.54
CA GLU A 340 23.52 -4.40 -15.48
C GLU A 340 23.10 -5.29 -14.29
N ARG A 341 23.86 -6.37 -14.02
CA ARG A 341 23.61 -7.26 -12.88
C ARG A 341 23.75 -6.53 -11.55
N GLU A 342 24.84 -5.82 -11.33
CA GLU A 342 25.05 -5.07 -10.07
C GLU A 342 24.03 -3.92 -9.93
N LEU A 343 23.62 -3.29 -11.05
CA LEU A 343 22.58 -2.27 -11.07
C LEU A 343 21.22 -2.84 -10.66
N ILE A 344 20.86 -4.02 -11.17
CA ILE A 344 19.67 -4.77 -10.75
C ILE A 344 19.69 -5.05 -9.24
N MET A 345 20.81 -5.54 -8.70
CA MET A 345 20.95 -5.82 -7.26
C MET A 345 20.84 -4.53 -6.42
N SER A 346 21.48 -3.44 -6.87
CA SER A 346 21.45 -2.13 -6.22
C SER A 346 20.05 -1.52 -6.21
N ILE A 347 19.31 -1.59 -7.32
CA ILE A 347 17.92 -1.14 -7.40
C ILE A 347 17.01 -1.99 -6.50
N GLN A 348 17.13 -3.32 -6.53
CA GLN A 348 16.38 -4.21 -5.62
C GLN A 348 16.59 -3.83 -4.15
N GLY A 349 17.84 -3.53 -3.75
CA GLY A 349 18.19 -3.12 -2.39
C GLY A 349 17.49 -1.82 -1.97
N LEU A 350 17.46 -0.82 -2.84
CA LEU A 350 16.75 0.46 -2.63
C LEU A 350 15.24 0.26 -2.54
N GLU A 351 14.66 -0.51 -3.47
CA GLU A 351 13.22 -0.82 -3.47
C GLU A 351 12.81 -1.50 -2.16
N ILE A 352 13.61 -2.45 -1.64
CA ILE A 352 13.32 -3.15 -0.38
C ILE A 352 13.37 -2.20 0.83
N ILE A 353 14.36 -1.29 0.95
CA ILE A 353 14.38 -0.34 2.08
C ILE A 353 13.28 0.72 1.97
N ALA A 354 12.93 1.15 0.75
CA ALA A 354 11.89 2.15 0.53
C ALA A 354 10.49 1.57 0.77
N GLU A 355 10.21 0.35 0.27
CA GLU A 355 8.95 -0.35 0.54
C GLU A 355 8.80 -0.69 2.03
N GLU A 356 9.87 -1.09 2.75
CA GLU A 356 9.80 -1.38 4.19
C GLU A 356 9.50 -0.12 5.02
N PHE A 357 10.19 0.98 4.75
CA PHE A 357 9.92 2.26 5.39
C PHE A 357 8.50 2.78 5.11
N LEU A 358 8.05 2.73 3.85
CA LEU A 358 6.73 3.24 3.43
C LEU A 358 5.54 2.40 3.91
N MET A 359 5.75 1.20 4.46
CA MET A 359 4.69 0.44 5.16
C MET A 359 4.37 0.95 6.57
N GLY A 360 5.22 1.78 7.17
CA GLY A 360 5.04 2.27 8.54
C GLY A 360 3.78 3.13 8.75
N ASP A 361 3.30 3.23 9.99
CA ASP A 361 2.29 4.23 10.36
C ASP A 361 2.91 5.63 10.16
N PHE A 362 2.33 6.39 9.24
CA PHE A 362 2.81 7.72 8.85
C PHE A 362 2.99 8.68 10.04
N LEU A 363 2.12 8.64 11.04
CA LEU A 363 2.27 9.50 12.22
C LEU A 363 3.50 9.10 13.05
N THR A 364 3.86 7.81 13.08
CA THR A 364 5.03 7.29 13.82
C THR A 364 6.37 7.51 13.11
N MET A 365 6.39 7.83 11.81
CA MET A 365 7.64 8.06 11.06
C MET A 365 8.44 9.24 11.62
N THR A 366 9.62 8.97 12.18
CA THR A 366 10.48 10.01 12.77
C THR A 366 11.35 10.70 11.72
N MET A 367 11.73 11.96 11.96
CA MET A 367 12.72 12.67 11.11
C MET A 367 14.08 11.97 11.06
N GLN A 368 14.42 11.16 12.08
CA GLN A 368 15.61 10.30 12.05
C GLN A 368 15.45 9.15 11.06
N GLY A 369 14.29 8.49 11.01
CA GLY A 369 13.99 7.45 10.03
C GLY A 369 14.03 7.97 8.59
N PHE A 370 13.39 9.12 8.33
CA PHE A 370 13.47 9.79 7.03
C PHE A 370 14.93 10.04 6.60
N ARG A 371 15.76 10.62 7.49
CA ARG A 371 17.19 10.85 7.22
C ARG A 371 17.95 9.56 6.94
N GLN A 372 17.74 8.51 7.74
CA GLN A 372 18.43 7.23 7.59
C GLN A 372 18.14 6.52 6.25
N VAL A 373 16.91 6.66 5.73
CA VAL A 373 16.55 6.12 4.41
C VAL A 373 17.12 7.00 3.29
N LEU A 374 16.91 8.32 3.36
CA LEU A 374 17.41 9.26 2.34
C LEU A 374 18.94 9.21 2.20
N GLN A 375 19.69 9.08 3.32
CA GLN A 375 21.16 8.93 3.32
C GLN A 375 21.67 7.62 2.70
N ARG A 376 20.83 6.59 2.57
CA ARG A 376 21.14 5.36 1.83
C ARG A 376 20.69 5.42 0.38
N MET A 377 19.65 6.20 0.06
CA MET A 377 19.14 6.33 -1.30
C MET A 377 19.94 7.33 -2.14
N GLN A 378 20.23 8.52 -1.61
CA GLN A 378 20.84 9.63 -2.36
C GLN A 378 22.08 9.21 -3.18
N PRO A 379 23.12 8.55 -2.62
CA PRO A 379 24.34 8.22 -3.38
C PRO A 379 24.07 7.32 -4.58
N HIS A 380 23.09 6.42 -4.47
CA HIS A 380 22.72 5.52 -5.56
C HIS A 380 21.89 6.25 -6.63
N ILE A 381 20.97 7.15 -6.23
CA ILE A 381 20.18 7.96 -7.18
C ILE A 381 21.11 8.88 -8.01
N ASP A 382 22.08 9.52 -7.35
CA ASP A 382 23.07 10.39 -8.01
C ASP A 382 23.92 9.60 -9.01
N SER A 383 24.44 8.43 -8.61
CA SER A 383 25.15 7.51 -9.52
C SER A 383 24.28 7.01 -10.68
N TYR A 384 22.97 6.80 -10.49
CA TYR A 384 22.09 6.39 -11.58
C TYR A 384 21.80 7.53 -12.57
N GLN A 385 21.74 8.78 -12.11
CA GLN A 385 21.63 9.95 -12.99
C GLN A 385 22.89 10.06 -13.86
N LEU A 386 24.08 9.98 -13.25
CA LEU A 386 25.35 9.96 -13.99
C LEU A 386 25.46 8.77 -14.96
N LEU A 387 24.95 7.59 -14.59
CA LEU A 387 24.94 6.44 -15.48
C LEU A 387 24.07 6.68 -16.72
N LEU A 388 22.88 7.27 -16.55
CA LEU A 388 21.97 7.61 -17.65
C LEU A 388 22.53 8.71 -18.57
N GLU A 389 23.37 9.60 -18.05
CA GLU A 389 24.06 10.63 -18.82
C GLU A 389 25.31 10.11 -19.55
N THR A 390 25.95 9.04 -19.06
CA THR A 390 27.25 8.54 -19.57
C THR A 390 27.20 7.22 -20.33
N ARG A 391 26.11 6.42 -20.22
CA ARG A 391 25.91 5.18 -20.98
C ARG A 391 24.46 5.01 -21.45
N SER A 392 24.28 4.52 -22.67
CA SER A 392 22.98 4.05 -23.14
C SER A 392 22.49 2.89 -22.26
N CYS A 393 21.23 3.00 -21.83
CA CYS A 393 20.55 2.02 -20.97
C CYS A 393 19.28 1.52 -21.67
N SER A 394 18.87 0.28 -21.41
CA SER A 394 17.62 -0.24 -22.00
C SER A 394 16.38 0.47 -21.44
N PRO A 395 15.25 0.52 -22.17
CA PRO A 395 14.01 1.11 -21.67
C PRO A 395 13.54 0.54 -20.31
N VAL A 396 13.81 -0.75 -20.06
CA VAL A 396 13.53 -1.42 -18.77
C VAL A 396 14.41 -0.89 -17.64
N ILE A 397 15.71 -0.70 -17.88
CA ILE A 397 16.62 -0.14 -16.87
C ILE A 397 16.28 1.33 -16.57
N ILE A 398 15.97 2.12 -17.60
CA ILE A 398 15.48 3.51 -17.46
C ILE A 398 14.19 3.54 -16.63
N PHE A 399 13.24 2.64 -16.90
CA PHE A 399 12.00 2.49 -16.14
C PHE A 399 12.29 2.25 -14.64
N HIS A 400 13.18 1.32 -14.31
CA HIS A 400 13.49 1.02 -12.91
C HIS A 400 14.22 2.16 -12.20
N ILE A 401 15.22 2.80 -12.85
CA ILE A 401 15.90 3.97 -12.29
C ILE A 401 14.90 5.08 -11.99
N LYS A 402 14.06 5.47 -12.96
CA LYS A 402 13.13 6.59 -12.77
C LYS A 402 11.98 6.25 -11.81
N SER A 403 11.59 4.98 -11.68
CA SER A 403 10.64 4.50 -10.67
C SER A 403 11.20 4.59 -9.24
N ILE A 404 12.48 4.25 -9.03
CA ILE A 404 13.12 4.42 -7.71
C ILE A 404 13.43 5.89 -7.40
N THR A 405 13.78 6.72 -8.40
CA THR A 405 13.87 8.20 -8.25
C THR A 405 12.52 8.81 -7.82
N ALA A 406 11.41 8.44 -8.46
CA ALA A 406 10.06 8.87 -8.04
C ALA A 406 9.75 8.48 -6.58
N THR A 407 10.27 7.34 -6.12
CA THR A 407 10.10 6.86 -4.75
C THR A 407 10.99 7.60 -3.75
N PHE A 408 12.23 7.92 -4.13
CA PHE A 408 13.11 8.83 -3.37
C PHE A 408 12.45 10.21 -3.19
N MET A 409 11.96 10.83 -4.27
CA MET A 409 11.30 12.14 -4.24
C MET A 409 10.05 12.14 -3.35
N GLN A 410 9.29 11.04 -3.35
CA GLN A 410 8.15 10.87 -2.44
C GLN A 410 8.59 10.92 -0.96
N ILE A 411 9.69 10.24 -0.61
CA ILE A 411 10.24 10.21 0.76
C ILE A 411 10.85 11.58 1.13
N GLU A 412 11.53 12.25 0.20
CA GLU A 412 12.06 13.62 0.36
C GLU A 412 10.92 14.60 0.69
N ALA A 413 9.86 14.63 -0.14
CA ALA A 413 8.74 15.52 0.06
C ALA A 413 7.95 15.22 1.35
N MET A 414 7.84 13.94 1.74
CA MET A 414 7.28 13.55 3.04
C MET A 414 8.09 14.10 4.21
N ALA A 415 9.43 14.00 4.15
CA ALA A 415 10.33 14.54 5.17
C ALA A 415 10.27 16.07 5.24
N ASN A 416 10.37 16.76 4.11
CA ASN A 416 10.33 18.22 4.03
C ASN A 416 9.00 18.79 4.51
N SER A 417 7.88 18.15 4.15
CA SER A 417 6.56 18.54 4.65
C SER A 417 6.48 18.36 6.17
N ARG A 418 6.98 17.24 6.72
CA ARG A 418 7.04 17.00 8.17
C ARG A 418 7.96 17.95 8.93
N GLN A 419 9.01 18.45 8.30
CA GLN A 419 9.89 19.46 8.90
C GLN A 419 9.27 20.87 8.92
N CYS A 420 8.44 21.19 7.92
CA CYS A 420 7.95 22.56 7.70
C CYS A 420 6.48 22.82 8.06
N TRP A 421 5.69 21.80 8.42
CA TRP A 421 4.22 21.91 8.51
C TRP A 421 3.67 23.02 9.42
N MET A 422 4.37 23.38 10.50
CA MET A 422 3.98 24.47 11.40
C MET A 422 4.18 25.87 10.81
N ASN A 423 4.70 25.98 9.58
CA ASN A 423 4.86 27.22 8.83
C ASN A 423 4.14 27.06 7.46
N PRO A 424 2.91 27.57 7.31
CA PRO A 424 2.12 27.40 6.08
C PRO A 424 2.81 27.91 4.82
N SER A 425 3.58 29.01 4.91
CA SER A 425 4.34 29.55 3.77
C SER A 425 5.42 28.58 3.29
N ARG A 426 6.17 27.95 4.21
CA ARG A 426 7.15 26.91 3.85
C ARG A 426 6.49 25.63 3.37
N LEU A 427 5.37 25.23 3.96
CA LEU A 427 4.60 24.07 3.51
C LEU A 427 4.08 24.27 2.07
N PHE A 428 3.62 25.48 1.72
CA PHE A 428 3.20 25.83 0.36
C PHE A 428 4.34 25.64 -0.65
N ILE A 429 5.52 26.20 -0.34
CA ILE A 429 6.72 26.08 -1.19
C ILE A 429 7.10 24.60 -1.39
N VAL A 430 7.18 23.81 -0.30
CA VAL A 430 7.55 22.38 -0.39
C VAL A 430 6.59 21.57 -1.28
N VAL A 431 5.28 21.87 -1.23
CA VAL A 431 4.28 21.17 -2.06
C VAL A 431 4.37 21.61 -3.53
N GLU A 432 4.60 22.89 -3.78
CA GLU A 432 4.74 23.45 -5.13
C GLU A 432 6.05 23.00 -5.81
N GLU A 433 7.18 23.01 -5.09
CA GLU A 433 8.47 22.47 -5.56
C GLU A 433 8.37 20.97 -5.81
N GLY A 434 7.68 20.22 -4.95
CA GLY A 434 7.42 18.79 -5.14
C GLY A 434 6.67 18.49 -6.45
N GLU A 435 5.64 19.28 -6.78
CA GLU A 435 4.98 19.19 -8.09
C GLU A 435 5.92 19.55 -9.24
N LYS A 436 6.62 20.69 -9.14
CA LYS A 436 7.55 21.16 -10.18
C LYS A 436 8.65 20.14 -10.50
N LYS A 437 9.30 19.57 -9.48
CA LYS A 437 10.31 18.51 -9.65
C LYS A 437 9.72 17.27 -10.36
N CYS A 438 8.56 16.78 -9.92
CA CYS A 438 7.95 15.59 -10.52
C CYS A 438 7.47 15.81 -11.97
N LEU A 439 7.00 17.01 -12.33
CA LEU A 439 6.62 17.33 -13.71
C LEU A 439 7.85 17.47 -14.62
N ALA A 440 8.96 18.02 -14.11
CA ALA A 440 10.23 18.06 -14.85
C ALA A 440 10.74 16.65 -15.17
N GLU A 441 10.68 15.74 -14.19
CA GLU A 441 11.05 14.32 -14.39
C GLU A 441 10.15 13.60 -15.42
N VAL A 442 8.83 13.86 -15.46
CA VAL A 442 7.95 13.31 -16.52
C VAL A 442 8.40 13.75 -17.91
N ASN A 443 8.73 15.03 -18.09
CA ASN A 443 9.20 15.54 -19.38
C ASN A 443 10.56 14.95 -19.77
N PHE A 444 11.48 14.80 -18.81
CA PHE A 444 12.80 14.22 -19.03
C PHE A 444 12.73 12.71 -19.37
N VAL A 445 11.82 11.98 -18.74
CA VAL A 445 11.55 10.56 -19.04
C VAL A 445 11.19 10.33 -20.51
N TYR A 446 10.35 11.20 -21.09
CA TYR A 446 9.98 11.12 -22.50
C TYR A 446 11.18 11.31 -23.44
N HIS A 447 12.06 12.27 -23.14
CA HIS A 447 13.31 12.51 -23.89
C HIS A 447 14.21 11.27 -23.83
N LEU A 448 14.59 10.86 -22.62
CA LEU A 448 15.53 9.77 -22.36
C LEU A 448 15.09 8.42 -22.93
N LEU A 449 13.80 8.09 -22.82
CA LEU A 449 13.26 6.85 -23.42
C LEU A 449 13.17 6.91 -24.94
N SER A 450 13.05 8.10 -25.54
CA SER A 450 13.05 8.26 -27.01
C SER A 450 14.46 8.14 -27.61
N GLU A 451 15.50 8.63 -26.91
CA GLU A 451 16.91 8.49 -27.32
C GLU A 451 17.44 7.06 -27.15
N ALA A 452 16.95 6.33 -26.14
CA ALA A 452 17.37 4.97 -25.84
C ALA A 452 16.80 3.89 -26.79
N ALA A 453 15.96 4.26 -27.76
CA ALA A 453 15.16 3.32 -28.53
C ALA A 453 15.63 3.14 -29.98
N GLY A 454 15.79 1.87 -30.39
CA GLY A 454 15.77 1.51 -31.81
C GLY A 454 14.35 1.41 -32.36
N ASP A 455 14.19 1.40 -33.68
CA ASP A 455 12.88 1.33 -34.36
C ASP A 455 11.98 0.17 -33.86
N GLU A 456 12.58 -0.98 -33.53
CA GLU A 456 11.87 -2.16 -33.04
C GLU A 456 11.30 -2.00 -31.61
N GLN A 457 11.74 -1.00 -30.85
CA GLN A 457 11.44 -0.83 -29.41
C GLN A 457 10.39 0.24 -29.10
N GLN A 458 9.84 0.95 -30.10
CA GLN A 458 8.91 2.06 -29.84
C GLN A 458 7.66 1.68 -29.02
N ASN A 459 7.18 0.44 -29.10
CA ASN A 459 6.09 -0.02 -28.23
C ASN A 459 6.53 -0.05 -26.75
N GLU A 460 7.77 -0.48 -26.44
CA GLU A 460 8.26 -0.51 -25.05
C GLU A 460 8.44 0.91 -24.50
N VAL A 461 8.92 1.86 -25.30
CA VAL A 461 9.01 3.29 -24.96
C VAL A 461 7.68 3.84 -24.46
N ILE A 462 6.62 3.68 -25.26
CA ILE A 462 5.26 4.16 -24.95
C ILE A 462 4.75 3.57 -23.62
N ILE A 463 5.09 2.31 -23.35
CA ILE A 463 4.70 1.57 -22.14
C ILE A 463 5.44 2.11 -20.92
N MET A 464 6.78 2.24 -20.99
CA MET A 464 7.58 2.72 -19.86
C MET A 464 7.24 4.18 -19.53
N SER A 465 7.06 5.05 -20.54
CA SER A 465 6.63 6.44 -20.33
C SER A 465 5.25 6.51 -19.65
N SER A 466 4.26 5.74 -20.12
CA SER A 466 2.91 5.74 -19.54
C SER A 466 2.89 5.28 -18.08
N LEU A 467 3.67 4.24 -17.74
CA LEU A 467 3.79 3.72 -16.38
C LEU A 467 4.57 4.67 -15.46
N LEU A 468 5.59 5.37 -15.96
CA LEU A 468 6.31 6.39 -15.20
C LEU A 468 5.47 7.65 -14.98
N GLU A 469 4.75 8.14 -15.99
CA GLU A 469 3.81 9.26 -15.87
C GLU A 469 2.75 8.96 -14.79
N LEU A 470 2.17 7.75 -14.80
CA LEU A 470 1.28 7.26 -13.75
C LEU A 470 1.96 7.26 -12.37
N ARG A 471 3.22 6.79 -12.28
CA ARG A 471 4.01 6.75 -11.03
C ARG A 471 4.30 8.14 -10.48
N PHE A 472 4.70 9.10 -11.32
CA PHE A 472 5.02 10.48 -10.93
C PHE A 472 3.76 11.28 -10.58
N HIS A 473 2.66 11.16 -11.32
CA HIS A 473 1.40 11.79 -10.91
C HIS A 473 0.87 11.23 -9.58
N ALA A 474 1.06 9.93 -9.30
CA ALA A 474 0.78 9.37 -7.99
C ALA A 474 1.69 9.93 -6.87
N VAL A 475 2.94 10.33 -7.15
CA VAL A 475 3.76 11.11 -6.19
C VAL A 475 3.15 12.49 -5.97
N ILE A 476 2.82 13.24 -7.04
CA ILE A 476 2.25 14.59 -6.95
C ILE A 476 0.96 14.58 -6.11
N ALA A 477 0.07 13.60 -6.32
CA ALA A 477 -1.13 13.45 -5.50
C ALA A 477 -0.80 13.19 -4.02
N LYS A 478 0.21 12.37 -3.69
CA LYS A 478 0.64 12.14 -2.30
C LYS A 478 1.23 13.41 -1.66
N ILE A 479 1.97 14.22 -2.41
CA ILE A 479 2.52 15.50 -1.93
C ILE A 479 1.39 16.51 -1.69
N PHE A 480 0.47 16.68 -2.65
CA PHE A 480 -0.71 17.55 -2.48
C PHE A 480 -1.56 17.14 -1.29
N GLY A 481 -1.85 15.84 -1.17
CA GLY A 481 -2.58 15.29 -0.02
C GLY A 481 -1.84 15.61 1.28
N LEU A 482 -0.55 15.30 1.37
CA LEU A 482 0.20 15.55 2.60
C LEU A 482 0.23 17.04 3.00
N GLY A 483 0.31 17.96 2.04
CA GLY A 483 0.13 19.39 2.28
C GLY A 483 -1.25 19.74 2.85
N LEU A 484 -2.32 19.20 2.25
CA LEU A 484 -3.71 19.42 2.67
C LEU A 484 -4.03 18.81 4.04
N PHE A 485 -3.36 17.71 4.42
CA PHE A 485 -3.36 17.17 5.78
C PHE A 485 -2.73 18.18 6.76
N TYR A 486 -1.49 18.58 6.49
CA TYR A 486 -0.72 19.39 7.42
C TYR A 486 -1.31 20.79 7.66
N ILE A 487 -1.84 21.44 6.62
CA ILE A 487 -2.49 22.74 6.74
C ILE A 487 -3.80 22.66 7.55
N SER A 488 -4.49 21.52 7.52
CA SER A 488 -5.70 21.25 8.30
C SER A 488 -5.39 21.05 9.79
N VAL A 489 -4.32 20.28 10.12
CA VAL A 489 -3.84 20.15 11.51
C VAL A 489 -3.33 21.48 12.05
N PHE A 490 -2.64 22.29 11.23
CA PHE A 490 -2.21 23.64 11.60
C PHE A 490 -3.40 24.53 11.99
N LYS A 491 -4.46 24.56 11.16
CA LYS A 491 -5.68 25.33 11.46
C LYS A 491 -6.37 24.86 12.75
N ALA A 492 -6.52 23.54 12.93
CA ALA A 492 -7.14 22.98 14.14
C ALA A 492 -6.41 23.42 15.42
N ARG A 493 -5.08 23.46 15.38
CA ARG A 493 -4.25 23.89 16.51
C ARG A 493 -4.21 25.41 16.70
N ALA A 494 -4.32 26.19 15.63
CA ALA A 494 -4.41 27.64 15.69
C ALA A 494 -5.76 28.14 16.27
N GLU A 495 -6.82 27.34 16.16
CA GLU A 495 -8.13 27.60 16.78
C GLU A 495 -8.24 27.03 18.21
N GLY A 496 -7.26 26.24 18.65
CA GLY A 496 -7.19 25.68 20.00
C GLY A 496 -6.75 26.70 21.05
N ASN A 497 -7.21 26.52 22.29
CA ASN A 497 -6.85 27.38 23.43
C ASN A 497 -5.40 27.15 23.93
N GLY A 498 -4.43 27.57 23.14
CA GLY A 498 -3.01 27.67 23.51
C GLY A 498 -2.05 27.40 22.35
N PRO A 499 -0.82 27.94 22.39
CA PRO A 499 0.18 27.69 21.34
C PRO A 499 0.52 26.19 21.25
N PRO A 500 0.81 25.66 20.05
CA PRO A 500 1.07 24.23 19.85
C PRO A 500 2.31 23.79 20.63
N LYS A 501 2.09 23.02 21.70
CA LYS A 501 3.13 22.63 22.67
C LYS A 501 4.03 21.47 22.18
N THR A 502 3.65 20.81 21.10
CA THR A 502 4.33 19.61 20.56
C THR A 502 4.35 19.62 19.03
N THR A 503 5.42 19.08 18.44
CA THR A 503 5.54 18.86 16.98
C THR A 503 4.88 17.55 16.53
N GLU A 504 4.64 16.63 17.46
CA GLU A 504 3.93 15.37 17.25
C GLU A 504 2.43 15.61 17.04
N ILE A 505 1.84 14.92 16.06
CA ILE A 505 0.41 14.97 15.74
C ILE A 505 -0.23 13.69 16.25
N ARG A 506 -1.28 13.81 17.06
CA ARG A 506 -2.00 12.67 17.67
C ARG A 506 -3.06 12.13 16.71
N ARG A 507 -3.47 10.86 16.90
CA ARG A 507 -4.46 10.19 16.05
C ARG A 507 -5.82 10.90 16.02
N ASP A 508 -6.28 11.39 17.17
CA ASP A 508 -7.52 12.15 17.27
C ASP A 508 -7.48 13.47 16.48
N GLU A 509 -6.32 14.11 16.37
CA GLU A 509 -6.15 15.32 15.56
C GLU A 509 -6.17 15.01 14.06
N ALA A 510 -5.48 13.94 13.65
CA ALA A 510 -5.47 13.47 12.27
C ALA A 510 -6.87 13.11 11.76
N SER A 511 -7.66 12.36 12.56
CA SER A 511 -9.00 11.94 12.16
C SER A 511 -10.05 13.07 12.20
N GLN A 512 -9.84 14.15 12.98
CA GLN A 512 -10.81 15.24 13.10
C GLN A 512 -10.67 16.36 12.04
N MET A 513 -9.54 16.42 11.34
CA MET A 513 -9.21 17.44 10.33
C MET A 513 -10.37 17.86 9.40
N GLY A 514 -11.22 16.92 8.96
CA GLY A 514 -12.34 17.20 8.06
C GLY A 514 -13.38 18.12 8.68
N ASN A 515 -13.65 17.92 9.97
CA ASN A 515 -14.52 18.80 10.73
C ASN A 515 -13.86 20.17 10.92
N THR A 516 -12.53 20.24 11.13
CA THR A 516 -11.80 21.51 11.14
C THR A 516 -12.02 22.28 9.85
N VAL A 517 -11.85 21.67 8.68
CA VAL A 517 -12.06 22.38 7.39
C VAL A 517 -13.54 22.78 7.23
N ILE A 518 -14.49 21.90 7.55
CA ILE A 518 -15.94 22.18 7.40
C ILE A 518 -16.34 23.34 8.30
N ASN A 519 -15.98 23.28 9.59
CA ASN A 519 -16.25 24.34 10.55
C ASN A 519 -15.61 25.65 10.07
N SER A 520 -14.33 25.63 9.67
CA SER A 520 -13.63 26.81 9.15
C SER A 520 -14.40 27.52 8.02
N ILE A 521 -14.88 26.77 7.03
CA ILE A 521 -15.66 27.36 5.91
C ILE A 521 -17.00 27.90 6.38
N MET A 522 -17.71 27.16 7.24
CA MET A 522 -19.06 27.54 7.70
C MET A 522 -19.04 28.72 8.69
N THR A 523 -18.00 28.87 9.51
CA THR A 523 -17.94 29.91 10.56
C THR A 523 -17.18 31.17 10.14
N THR A 524 -16.28 31.10 9.14
CA THR A 524 -15.50 32.27 8.70
C THR A 524 -16.20 33.01 7.54
N PRO A 525 -16.62 34.29 7.72
CA PRO A 525 -17.20 35.12 6.66
C PRO A 525 -16.28 35.23 5.44
N GLU A 526 -16.82 35.42 4.24
CA GLU A 526 -16.00 35.49 3.02
C GLU A 526 -14.97 36.64 3.05
N SER A 527 -15.29 37.74 3.72
CA SER A 527 -14.42 38.90 3.96
C SER A 527 -13.21 38.63 4.84
N GLU A 528 -13.14 37.47 5.51
CA GLU A 528 -12.04 37.09 6.40
C GLU A 528 -11.21 35.92 5.81
N ARG A 529 -11.45 35.55 4.55
CA ARG A 529 -10.82 34.39 3.88
C ARG A 529 -9.47 34.68 3.21
N ASP A 530 -8.77 35.73 3.64
CA ASP A 530 -7.40 36.07 3.18
C ASP A 530 -6.29 35.41 4.00
N SER A 531 -6.62 34.53 4.95
CA SER A 531 -5.63 33.77 5.70
C SER A 531 -4.86 32.75 4.84
N GLN A 532 -3.63 32.44 5.24
CA GLN A 532 -2.75 31.47 4.56
C GLN A 532 -3.40 30.08 4.38
N PHE A 533 -4.28 29.68 5.29
CA PHE A 533 -5.07 28.44 5.21
C PHE A 533 -6.01 28.43 3.98
N TYR A 534 -6.78 29.51 3.78
CA TYR A 534 -7.69 29.61 2.64
C TYR A 534 -6.95 29.79 1.31
N ALA A 535 -5.82 30.51 1.30
CA ALA A 535 -4.95 30.60 0.13
C ALA A 535 -4.41 29.22 -0.30
N PHE A 536 -3.99 28.40 0.67
CA PHE A 536 -3.53 27.03 0.44
C PHE A 536 -4.64 26.12 -0.10
N LEU A 537 -5.85 26.17 0.51
CA LEU A 537 -7.01 25.41 0.03
C LEU A 537 -7.46 25.83 -1.37
N ARG A 538 -7.47 27.14 -1.67
CA ARG A 538 -7.81 27.70 -2.99
C ARG A 538 -6.83 27.22 -4.07
N HIS A 539 -5.54 27.08 -3.75
CA HIS A 539 -4.53 26.60 -4.70
C HIS A 539 -4.53 25.06 -4.85
N PHE A 540 -4.35 24.31 -3.76
CA PHE A 540 -4.15 22.86 -3.82
C PHE A 540 -5.46 22.06 -3.66
N GLY A 541 -6.36 22.50 -2.79
CA GLY A 541 -7.60 21.77 -2.47
C GLY A 541 -8.56 21.69 -3.66
N GLY A 542 -8.66 22.75 -4.45
CA GLY A 542 -9.42 22.74 -5.71
C GLY A 542 -8.79 21.87 -6.81
N ARG A 543 -7.46 21.85 -6.92
CA ARG A 543 -6.74 21.07 -7.95
C ARG A 543 -6.67 19.57 -7.65
N TYR A 544 -6.69 19.18 -6.37
CA TYR A 544 -6.45 17.79 -5.96
C TYR A 544 -7.47 16.78 -6.52
N PRO A 545 -8.81 16.98 -6.47
CA PRO A 545 -9.77 16.08 -7.09
C PRO A 545 -9.53 15.85 -8.59
N ASP A 546 -9.12 16.88 -9.32
CA ASP A 546 -8.82 16.79 -10.75
C ASP A 546 -7.52 16.03 -11.03
N LYS A 547 -6.49 16.18 -10.17
CA LYS A 547 -5.29 15.33 -10.21
C LYS A 547 -5.63 13.86 -9.96
N LEU A 548 -6.44 13.54 -8.95
CA LEU A 548 -6.90 12.17 -8.68
C LEU A 548 -7.65 11.58 -9.89
N GLN A 549 -8.58 12.36 -10.46
CA GLN A 549 -9.34 12.01 -11.66
C GLN A 549 -8.44 11.78 -12.88
N GLY A 550 -7.37 12.58 -13.05
CA GLY A 550 -6.37 12.40 -14.09
C GLY A 550 -5.59 11.09 -13.96
N ILE A 551 -5.18 10.72 -12.74
CA ILE A 551 -4.49 9.45 -12.47
C ILE A 551 -5.40 8.24 -12.76
N LEU A 552 -6.70 8.32 -12.44
CA LEU A 552 -7.67 7.29 -12.81
C LEU A 552 -7.83 7.15 -14.34
N ALA A 553 -7.81 8.25 -15.09
CA ALA A 553 -7.80 8.21 -16.55
C ALA A 553 -6.51 7.58 -17.09
N LYS A 554 -5.35 7.98 -16.56
CA LYS A 554 -4.04 7.41 -16.95
C LYS A 554 -3.92 5.92 -16.64
N PHE A 555 -4.53 5.47 -15.55
CA PHE A 555 -4.65 4.04 -15.25
C PHE A 555 -5.45 3.29 -16.32
N MET A 556 -6.52 3.87 -16.86
CA MET A 556 -7.29 3.25 -17.95
C MET A 556 -6.50 3.13 -19.26
N GLU A 557 -5.62 4.09 -19.58
CA GLU A 557 -4.64 3.96 -20.66
C GLU A 557 -3.71 2.75 -20.38
N CYS A 558 -3.06 2.73 -19.21
CA CYS A 558 -2.12 1.69 -18.82
C CYS A 558 -2.75 0.28 -18.77
N ALA A 559 -4.02 0.17 -18.37
CA ALA A 559 -4.77 -1.08 -18.30
C ALA A 559 -5.04 -1.73 -19.69
N SER A 560 -4.92 -0.96 -20.78
CA SER A 560 -5.17 -1.43 -22.15
C SER A 560 -3.94 -1.99 -22.88
N ILE A 561 -2.75 -1.77 -22.31
CA ILE A 561 -1.44 -2.01 -22.92
C ILE A 561 -1.14 -3.50 -23.18
N LYS A 562 -0.26 -3.79 -24.16
CA LYS A 562 0.30 -5.13 -24.39
C LYS A 562 1.81 -5.08 -24.57
N LEU A 563 2.53 -5.97 -23.86
CA LEU A 563 4.00 -6.08 -23.91
C LEU A 563 4.38 -7.48 -24.42
N GLY A 564 5.21 -7.56 -25.46
CA GLY A 564 5.53 -8.82 -26.14
C GLY A 564 4.29 -9.59 -26.64
N GLY A 565 3.23 -8.87 -27.03
CA GLY A 565 1.93 -9.45 -27.40
C GLY A 565 1.05 -9.93 -26.22
N ASN A 566 1.61 -10.10 -25.02
CA ASN A 566 0.86 -10.50 -23.83
C ASN A 566 -0.10 -9.38 -23.38
N PRO A 567 -1.38 -9.68 -23.06
CA PRO A 567 -2.33 -8.70 -22.55
C PRO A 567 -1.91 -8.17 -21.16
N CYS A 568 -2.41 -7.00 -20.78
CA CYS A 568 -2.10 -6.38 -19.49
C CYS A 568 -2.57 -7.23 -18.30
N ILE A 569 -1.63 -7.65 -17.44
CA ILE A 569 -1.88 -8.19 -16.09
C ILE A 569 -1.46 -7.17 -15.01
N VAL A 570 -1.07 -5.97 -15.45
CA VAL A 570 -0.79 -4.78 -14.64
C VAL A 570 -2.15 -4.14 -14.34
N PRO A 571 -2.52 -3.87 -13.08
CA PRO A 571 -1.63 -3.44 -12.00
C PRO A 571 -1.14 -4.53 -11.03
N VAL A 572 0.13 -4.42 -10.62
CA VAL A 572 0.62 -5.05 -9.37
C VAL A 572 -0.06 -4.46 -8.14
N ARG A 573 -0.10 -5.22 -7.04
CA ARG A 573 -0.77 -4.85 -5.77
C ARG A 573 -0.56 -3.38 -5.36
N PRO A 574 0.64 -2.78 -5.36
CA PRO A 574 0.80 -1.38 -4.97
C PRO A 574 -0.05 -0.43 -5.82
N ILE A 575 -0.10 -0.63 -7.14
CA ILE A 575 -0.92 0.17 -8.04
C ILE A 575 -2.42 -0.18 -7.84
N VAL A 576 -2.80 -1.46 -7.66
CA VAL A 576 -4.20 -1.84 -7.38
C VAL A 576 -4.73 -1.11 -6.14
N ILE A 577 -3.93 -1.10 -5.07
CA ILE A 577 -4.27 -0.46 -3.79
C ILE A 577 -4.32 1.06 -3.95
N GLU A 578 -3.42 1.65 -4.75
CA GLU A 578 -3.47 3.07 -5.07
C GLU A 578 -4.78 3.45 -5.78
N ILE A 579 -5.23 2.71 -6.80
CA ILE A 579 -6.50 3.01 -7.48
C ILE A 579 -7.69 2.99 -6.51
N VAL A 580 -7.72 2.06 -5.55
CA VAL A 580 -8.73 2.04 -4.47
C VAL A 580 -8.60 3.27 -3.56
N ASN A 581 -7.37 3.72 -3.27
CA ASN A 581 -7.08 4.90 -2.46
C ASN A 581 -7.55 6.20 -3.14
N LEU A 582 -7.24 6.39 -4.43
CA LEU A 582 -7.68 7.55 -5.22
C LEU A 582 -9.21 7.64 -5.25
N CYS A 583 -9.90 6.51 -5.46
CA CYS A 583 -11.36 6.46 -5.44
C CYS A 583 -11.95 6.71 -4.04
N LYS A 584 -11.38 6.13 -2.97
CA LYS A 584 -11.75 6.45 -1.57
C LYS A 584 -11.70 7.96 -1.33
N ASN A 585 -10.58 8.59 -1.68
CA ASN A 585 -10.37 10.02 -1.46
C ASN A 585 -11.35 10.88 -2.29
N ILE A 586 -11.68 10.50 -3.53
CA ILE A 586 -12.71 11.19 -4.34
C ILE A 586 -14.10 11.13 -3.69
N VAL A 587 -14.48 10.02 -3.03
CA VAL A 587 -15.74 9.93 -2.27
C VAL A 587 -15.70 10.86 -1.06
N GLU A 588 -14.61 10.86 -0.29
CA GLU A 588 -14.42 11.72 0.88
C GLU A 588 -14.48 13.21 0.50
N ASN A 589 -13.84 13.60 -0.60
CA ASN A 589 -13.88 14.97 -1.13
C ASN A 589 -15.31 15.41 -1.50
N ASN A 590 -16.08 14.54 -2.16
CA ASN A 590 -17.48 14.85 -2.50
C ASN A 590 -18.38 14.92 -1.27
N LEU A 591 -18.21 14.02 -0.30
CA LEU A 591 -18.96 14.03 0.98
C LEU A 591 -18.70 15.31 1.77
N ILE A 592 -17.43 15.71 1.88
CA ILE A 592 -17.00 16.89 2.63
C ILE A 592 -17.50 18.17 1.95
N ARG A 593 -17.38 18.27 0.62
CA ARG A 593 -17.94 19.37 -0.18
C ARG A 593 -19.48 19.45 -0.08
N PHE A 594 -20.17 18.31 -0.07
CA PHE A 594 -21.62 18.25 0.15
C PHE A 594 -22.01 18.78 1.53
N LYS A 595 -21.30 18.39 2.59
CA LYS A 595 -21.54 18.92 3.95
C LYS A 595 -21.34 20.43 4.06
N ALA A 596 -20.41 21.03 3.31
CA ALA A 596 -20.09 22.45 3.41
C ALA A 596 -20.96 23.39 2.54
N SER A 597 -21.70 22.89 1.53
CA SER A 597 -22.61 23.77 0.75
C SER A 597 -23.76 23.06 0.00
N GLY A 598 -24.09 21.81 0.34
CA GLY A 598 -25.10 21.02 -0.37
C GLY A 598 -24.74 20.64 -1.82
N LYS A 599 -23.51 20.87 -2.27
CA LYS A 599 -23.09 20.72 -3.69
C LYS A 599 -21.95 19.72 -3.85
N LEU A 600 -21.99 18.95 -4.94
CA LEU A 600 -20.97 17.96 -5.32
C LEU A 600 -19.92 18.56 -6.27
N HIS A 601 -18.89 17.78 -6.62
CA HIS A 601 -17.86 18.21 -7.57
C HIS A 601 -18.45 18.50 -8.97
N PRO A 602 -17.95 19.48 -9.75
CA PRO A 602 -18.54 19.79 -11.06
C PRO A 602 -18.38 18.64 -12.06
N SER A 603 -17.36 17.79 -11.86
CA SER A 603 -17.10 16.59 -12.67
C SER A 603 -17.62 15.28 -12.03
N PHE A 604 -18.55 15.37 -11.07
CA PHE A 604 -19.08 14.20 -10.33
C PHE A 604 -19.47 13.02 -11.24
N ASP A 605 -20.18 13.25 -12.34
CA ASP A 605 -20.58 12.18 -13.27
C ASP A 605 -19.39 11.55 -14.01
N LYS A 606 -18.33 12.33 -14.30
CA LYS A 606 -17.07 11.83 -14.87
C LYS A 606 -16.30 11.00 -13.85
N GLN A 607 -16.27 11.42 -12.58
CA GLN A 607 -15.69 10.64 -11.47
C GLN A 607 -16.45 9.31 -11.30
N LEU A 608 -17.78 9.35 -11.32
CA LEU A 608 -18.66 8.17 -11.23
C LEU A 608 -18.49 7.22 -12.43
N HIS A 609 -18.26 7.74 -13.63
CA HIS A 609 -17.94 6.94 -14.80
C HIS A 609 -16.56 6.27 -14.68
N LEU A 610 -15.52 7.03 -14.31
CA LEU A 610 -14.15 6.53 -14.15
C LEU A 610 -14.04 5.41 -13.11
N PHE A 611 -14.76 5.51 -11.98
CA PHE A 611 -14.82 4.43 -10.99
C PHE A 611 -15.26 3.12 -11.63
N LYS A 612 -16.32 3.14 -12.45
CA LYS A 612 -16.86 1.93 -13.08
C LYS A 612 -15.98 1.43 -14.22
N GLN A 613 -15.33 2.32 -14.96
CA GLN A 613 -14.29 1.95 -15.93
C GLN A 613 -13.13 1.20 -15.24
N CYS A 614 -12.61 1.74 -14.13
CA CYS A 614 -11.53 1.13 -13.35
C CYS A 614 -11.93 -0.24 -12.77
N ALA A 615 -13.14 -0.36 -12.22
CA ALA A 615 -13.69 -1.63 -11.74
C ALA A 615 -13.79 -2.67 -12.87
N ASN A 616 -14.30 -2.27 -14.04
CA ASN A 616 -14.42 -3.13 -15.20
C ASN A 616 -13.05 -3.56 -15.76
N ALA A 617 -12.03 -2.70 -15.72
CA ALA A 617 -10.66 -3.06 -16.12
C ALA A 617 -10.06 -4.14 -15.20
N LEU A 618 -10.21 -3.98 -13.88
CA LEU A 618 -9.77 -4.99 -12.91
C LEU A 618 -10.53 -6.33 -13.06
N VAL A 619 -11.82 -6.29 -13.41
CA VAL A 619 -12.60 -7.49 -13.81
C VAL A 619 -12.06 -8.11 -15.09
N ALA A 620 -11.72 -7.32 -16.11
CA ALA A 620 -11.18 -7.83 -17.36
C ALA A 620 -9.87 -8.58 -17.14
N MET A 621 -8.95 -8.05 -16.33
CA MET A 621 -7.67 -8.71 -15.97
C MET A 621 -7.90 -10.08 -15.30
N VAL A 622 -8.96 -10.21 -14.50
CA VAL A 622 -9.37 -11.51 -13.92
C VAL A 622 -9.95 -12.43 -15.00
N SER A 623 -10.85 -11.93 -15.86
CA SER A 623 -11.50 -12.73 -16.90
C SER A 623 -10.52 -13.27 -17.96
N HIS A 624 -9.43 -12.56 -18.26
CA HIS A 624 -8.35 -13.08 -19.13
C HIS A 624 -7.64 -14.32 -18.53
N SER A 625 -7.74 -14.54 -17.22
CA SER A 625 -7.24 -15.77 -16.55
C SER A 625 -8.24 -16.93 -16.51
N GLY A 626 -9.36 -16.80 -17.24
CA GLY A 626 -10.42 -17.81 -17.37
C GLY A 626 -11.16 -18.16 -16.08
N ASN A 627 -10.94 -17.39 -15.01
CA ASN A 627 -11.68 -17.49 -13.76
C ASN A 627 -12.83 -16.49 -13.83
N THR A 628 -14.05 -16.87 -13.40
CA THR A 628 -15.09 -15.86 -13.16
C THR A 628 -14.66 -14.92 -12.04
N PRO A 629 -15.08 -13.64 -12.05
CA PRO A 629 -14.76 -12.70 -10.97
C PRO A 629 -15.13 -13.23 -9.58
N GLU A 630 -16.21 -14.01 -9.48
CA GLU A 630 -16.71 -14.67 -8.27
C GLU A 630 -15.80 -15.80 -7.81
N ALA A 631 -15.29 -16.63 -8.73
CA ALA A 631 -14.33 -17.68 -8.41
C ALA A 631 -12.99 -17.08 -7.94
N ALA A 632 -12.52 -16.04 -8.63
CA ALA A 632 -11.30 -15.32 -8.25
C ALA A 632 -11.45 -14.60 -6.89
N PHE A 633 -12.61 -13.99 -6.60
CA PHE A 633 -12.88 -13.40 -5.30
C PHE A 633 -12.83 -14.44 -4.17
N ARG A 634 -13.40 -15.62 -4.42
CA ARG A 634 -13.40 -16.74 -3.48
C ARG A 634 -12.03 -17.40 -3.30
N SER A 635 -11.16 -17.37 -4.31
CA SER A 635 -9.74 -17.78 -4.18
C SER A 635 -8.84 -16.70 -3.58
N GLY A 636 -9.36 -15.51 -3.26
CA GLY A 636 -8.62 -14.43 -2.60
C GLY A 636 -7.87 -13.49 -3.56
N CYS A 637 -8.27 -13.41 -4.83
CA CYS A 637 -7.65 -12.55 -5.83
C CYS A 637 -7.83 -11.05 -5.52
N ILE A 638 -6.72 -10.30 -5.49
CA ILE A 638 -6.71 -8.86 -5.18
C ILE A 638 -7.43 -8.01 -6.24
N TYR A 639 -7.26 -8.32 -7.53
CA TYR A 639 -7.93 -7.61 -8.63
C TYR A 639 -9.46 -7.66 -8.50
N SER A 640 -10.01 -8.86 -8.24
CA SER A 640 -11.46 -9.04 -8.02
C SER A 640 -11.93 -8.37 -6.72
N ALA A 641 -11.15 -8.45 -5.64
CA ALA A 641 -11.46 -7.77 -4.38
C ALA A 641 -11.55 -6.24 -4.55
N SER A 642 -10.53 -5.64 -5.16
CA SER A 642 -10.46 -4.20 -5.41
C SER A 642 -11.53 -3.74 -6.40
N SER A 643 -11.84 -4.51 -7.44
CA SER A 643 -12.99 -4.22 -8.32
C SER A 643 -14.31 -4.12 -7.55
N LYS A 644 -14.59 -5.06 -6.64
CA LYS A 644 -15.82 -5.02 -5.83
C LYS A 644 -15.80 -3.92 -4.77
N MET A 645 -14.64 -3.43 -4.38
CA MET A 645 -14.51 -2.23 -3.54
C MET A 645 -14.72 -0.94 -4.33
N LEU A 646 -14.26 -0.85 -5.58
CA LEU A 646 -14.59 0.27 -6.47
C LEU A 646 -16.09 0.34 -6.77
N ASP A 647 -16.75 -0.81 -7.00
CA ASP A 647 -18.22 -0.86 -7.13
C ASP A 647 -18.94 -0.45 -5.82
N GLY A 648 -18.42 -0.84 -4.65
CA GLY A 648 -18.95 -0.40 -3.36
C GLY A 648 -18.78 1.11 -3.09
N LEU A 649 -17.66 1.71 -3.53
CA LEU A 649 -17.44 3.16 -3.50
C LEU A 649 -18.33 3.90 -4.53
N TRP A 650 -18.57 3.29 -5.69
CA TRP A 650 -19.48 3.80 -6.72
C TRP A 650 -20.93 3.84 -6.24
N ASP A 651 -21.42 2.78 -5.58
CA ASP A 651 -22.76 2.74 -4.97
C ASP A 651 -22.95 3.85 -3.93
N LEU A 652 -21.95 4.07 -3.06
CA LEU A 652 -21.97 5.15 -2.07
C LEU A 652 -21.94 6.54 -2.72
N MET A 653 -21.09 6.75 -3.72
CA MET A 653 -21.03 8.02 -4.44
C MET A 653 -22.33 8.31 -5.20
N LYS A 654 -22.97 7.30 -5.79
CA LYS A 654 -24.30 7.39 -6.41
C LYS A 654 -25.39 7.72 -5.39
N SER A 655 -25.35 7.14 -4.19
CA SER A 655 -26.28 7.47 -3.10
C SER A 655 -26.15 8.93 -2.65
N LEU A 656 -24.91 9.44 -2.55
CA LEU A 656 -24.62 10.85 -2.29
C LEU A 656 -25.13 11.76 -3.43
N GLY A 657 -24.99 11.34 -4.69
CA GLY A 657 -25.58 12.00 -5.87
C GLY A 657 -27.10 12.17 -5.75
N PHE A 658 -27.80 11.11 -5.35
CA PHE A 658 -29.25 11.16 -5.10
C PHE A 658 -29.60 12.13 -3.96
N GLN A 659 -28.90 12.08 -2.83
CA GLN A 659 -29.09 13.02 -1.71
C GLN A 659 -28.90 14.48 -2.12
N ALA A 660 -27.88 14.79 -2.93
CA ALA A 660 -27.67 16.15 -3.43
C ALA A 660 -28.75 16.62 -4.42
N SER A 661 -29.35 15.72 -5.19
CA SER A 661 -30.52 16.06 -6.03
C SER A 661 -31.76 16.38 -5.20
N LEU A 662 -31.95 15.69 -4.06
CA LEU A 662 -33.05 16.00 -3.15
C LEU A 662 -32.92 17.38 -2.52
N VAL A 663 -31.74 17.77 -2.01
CA VAL A 663 -31.53 19.11 -1.42
C VAL A 663 -31.92 20.22 -2.40
N LYS A 664 -31.45 20.15 -3.66
CA LYS A 664 -31.85 21.10 -4.71
C LYS A 664 -33.36 21.12 -4.95
N GLY A 665 -34.00 19.95 -5.02
CA GLY A 665 -35.45 19.85 -5.22
C GLY A 665 -36.26 20.45 -4.06
N TRP A 666 -35.70 20.50 -2.85
CA TRP A 666 -36.32 21.20 -1.71
C TRP A 666 -36.08 22.71 -1.77
N ASP A 667 -34.87 23.17 -2.13
CA ASP A 667 -34.59 24.60 -2.38
C ASP A 667 -35.48 25.16 -3.50
N GLU A 668 -35.66 24.41 -4.59
CA GLU A 668 -36.51 24.78 -5.73
C GLU A 668 -38.00 24.74 -5.37
N ALA A 669 -38.46 23.77 -4.57
CA ALA A 669 -39.84 23.69 -4.10
C ALA A 669 -40.19 24.79 -3.08
N LEU A 670 -39.27 25.13 -2.17
CA LEU A 670 -39.43 26.24 -1.22
C LEU A 670 -39.36 27.59 -1.94
N GLY A 671 -38.47 27.74 -2.94
CA GLY A 671 -38.42 28.91 -3.81
C GLY A 671 -39.69 29.10 -4.65
N ALA A 672 -40.39 28.01 -4.99
CA ALA A 672 -41.70 28.06 -5.64
C ALA A 672 -42.87 28.33 -4.66
N VAL A 673 -42.67 28.15 -3.35
CA VAL A 673 -43.72 28.25 -2.32
C VAL A 673 -43.22 29.02 -1.09
N ASN A 674 -42.87 30.31 -1.27
CA ASN A 674 -43.39 31.41 -0.44
C ASN A 674 -42.85 32.79 -0.85
N MET A 675 -43.76 33.67 -1.29
CA MET A 675 -43.63 35.13 -1.13
C MET A 675 -44.75 35.61 -0.20
N SER A 676 -44.56 35.37 1.10
CA SER A 676 -45.38 35.95 2.16
C SER A 676 -44.55 36.02 3.45
N GLU A 677 -44.50 37.20 4.07
CA GLU A 677 -43.64 37.45 5.22
C GLU A 677 -44.28 36.99 6.53
N THR A 678 -43.76 35.91 7.12
CA THR A 678 -43.69 35.80 8.58
C THR A 678 -42.44 35.04 8.99
N MET A 679 -41.58 35.65 9.81
CA MET A 679 -40.41 34.94 10.34
C MET A 679 -40.83 33.90 11.39
N SER A 680 -40.68 32.63 11.01
CA SER A 680 -40.51 31.50 11.92
C SER A 680 -39.38 30.64 11.38
N GLU A 681 -38.44 30.22 12.23
CA GLU A 681 -37.24 29.50 11.81
C GLU A 681 -37.60 28.22 11.01
N PRO A 682 -36.89 27.92 9.89
CA PRO A 682 -37.02 26.64 9.22
C PRO A 682 -36.64 25.49 10.15
N SER A 683 -37.66 24.86 10.74
CA SER A 683 -37.55 23.76 11.69
C SER A 683 -36.65 22.66 11.15
N ALA A 684 -35.44 22.56 11.71
CA ALA A 684 -34.52 21.44 11.66
C ALA A 684 -34.43 20.67 10.31
N MET A 685 -33.34 20.92 9.58
CA MET A 685 -32.74 19.89 8.72
C MET A 685 -32.76 18.53 9.47
N PRO A 686 -33.20 17.43 8.84
CA PRO A 686 -33.41 16.16 9.54
C PRO A 686 -32.15 15.76 10.30
N HIS A 687 -32.27 15.64 11.63
CA HIS A 687 -31.14 15.54 12.57
C HIS A 687 -30.30 14.29 12.35
N MET A 688 -29.34 14.38 11.43
CA MET A 688 -28.39 13.35 11.12
C MET A 688 -27.09 13.63 11.88
N HIS A 689 -27.09 13.31 13.17
CA HIS A 689 -25.96 13.51 14.08
C HIS A 689 -24.79 12.55 13.74
N PHE A 690 -23.94 12.98 12.80
CA PHE A 690 -22.71 12.30 12.43
C PHE A 690 -21.50 12.91 13.15
N ASN A 691 -20.87 12.18 14.08
CA ASN A 691 -19.47 12.45 14.41
C ASN A 691 -18.60 11.99 13.23
N THR A 692 -18.18 12.94 12.38
CA THR A 692 -17.36 12.62 11.20
C THR A 692 -15.93 12.31 11.60
N PHE A 693 -15.39 11.21 11.08
CA PHE A 693 -13.96 10.92 11.02
C PHE A 693 -13.49 11.06 9.56
N GLU A 694 -12.26 11.55 9.35
CA GLU A 694 -11.42 11.33 8.15
C GLU A 694 -12.00 11.93 6.83
N ALA A 695 -11.99 13.24 6.54
CA ALA A 695 -10.94 14.25 6.65
C ALA A 695 -10.12 14.60 5.38
N TRP A 696 -10.68 14.45 4.18
CA TRP A 696 -10.00 14.82 2.92
C TRP A 696 -10.73 15.88 2.07
N ASN A 697 -10.29 17.13 2.27
CA ASN A 697 -10.45 18.37 1.47
C ASN A 697 -11.85 18.95 1.23
N LEU A 698 -11.90 20.29 1.31
CA LEU A 698 -12.97 21.14 0.82
C LEU A 698 -12.51 21.99 -0.36
N TRP A 699 -13.38 22.16 -1.35
CA TRP A 699 -13.98 23.49 -1.59
C TRP A 699 -15.26 23.42 -2.45
N PRO A 700 -16.29 24.19 -2.12
CA PRO A 700 -17.26 24.72 -3.08
C PRO A 700 -17.33 26.26 -3.03
N TYR A 701 -17.11 26.93 -4.17
CA TYR A 701 -17.49 28.35 -4.30
C TYR A 701 -18.89 28.42 -4.92
N PRO A 702 -19.81 29.27 -4.45
CA PRO A 702 -21.06 29.54 -5.15
C PRO A 702 -20.79 30.12 -6.54
N ALA A 703 -21.36 29.51 -7.57
CA ALA A 703 -21.45 30.13 -8.89
C ALA A 703 -22.58 31.17 -8.88
N ILE A 704 -22.26 32.42 -8.54
CA ILE A 704 -22.89 33.68 -8.97
C ILE A 704 -21.85 34.78 -8.75
N MET A 705 -21.24 35.27 -9.83
CA MET A 705 -20.64 36.62 -9.97
C MET A 705 -20.23 36.80 -11.44
N HIS A 706 -21.21 37.22 -12.25
CA HIS A 706 -21.17 37.87 -13.56
C HIS A 706 -20.23 37.42 -14.70
N HIS A 707 -20.76 37.58 -15.92
CA HIS A 707 -20.01 37.51 -17.17
C HIS A 707 -18.80 38.47 -17.18
N ALA A 708 -17.61 37.89 -17.32
CA ALA A 708 -16.44 38.55 -17.90
C ALA A 708 -15.93 37.66 -19.04
N SER A 709 -15.38 38.28 -20.08
CA SER A 709 -14.95 37.60 -21.31
C SER A 709 -13.78 36.63 -21.09
N GLN A 710 -13.69 35.60 -21.94
CA GLN A 710 -12.44 34.86 -22.14
C GLN A 710 -11.31 35.85 -22.48
N PRO A 711 -10.10 35.70 -21.89
CA PRO A 711 -8.87 36.13 -22.55
C PRO A 711 -8.63 35.24 -23.78
N PRO A 712 -8.22 35.79 -24.93
CA PRO A 712 -7.77 35.01 -26.08
C PRO A 712 -6.37 34.42 -25.85
N ASP A 713 -5.89 33.63 -26.82
CA ASP A 713 -4.51 33.15 -26.90
C ASP A 713 -3.47 34.28 -26.98
N VAL A 714 -2.20 33.89 -26.75
CA VAL A 714 -0.95 34.63 -27.01
C VAL A 714 -0.71 35.83 -26.07
N PHE A 715 0.38 35.79 -25.29
CA PHE A 715 1.57 36.59 -25.58
C PHE A 715 2.79 36.30 -24.68
N GLU A 716 3.91 36.26 -25.39
CA GLU A 716 5.30 36.20 -24.95
C GLU A 716 5.67 37.29 -23.93
N TRP A 717 6.71 37.05 -23.15
CA TRP A 717 7.46 38.09 -22.44
C TRP A 717 8.93 38.04 -22.84
N SER A 718 9.29 38.77 -23.90
CA SER A 718 10.67 39.03 -24.29
C SER A 718 10.88 40.51 -24.63
N GLN A 719 11.68 41.19 -23.80
CA GLN A 719 12.26 42.53 -24.03
C GLN A 719 11.26 43.71 -24.11
N SER A 720 11.62 44.97 -23.87
CA SER A 720 12.53 45.67 -22.94
C SER A 720 12.44 47.18 -23.27
N SER A 721 13.00 48.06 -22.42
CA SER A 721 13.37 49.47 -22.77
C SER A 721 12.19 50.46 -22.88
N THR A 722 12.31 51.80 -22.73
CA THR A 722 13.34 52.75 -22.19
C THR A 722 12.66 54.15 -22.10
N ALA A 723 12.99 55.08 -21.19
CA ALA A 723 13.78 55.02 -19.95
C ALA A 723 13.11 55.92 -18.86
N THR A 724 13.58 57.07 -18.35
CA THR A 724 14.81 57.87 -18.57
C THR A 724 15.10 58.78 -17.37
N TRP A 725 16.21 58.58 -16.63
CA TRP A 725 17.17 59.63 -16.24
C TRP A 725 18.44 59.03 -15.60
N PHE A 726 19.56 59.69 -15.84
CA PHE A 726 20.95 59.35 -15.48
C PHE A 726 21.64 60.70 -15.15
N PRO A 727 22.72 60.76 -14.32
CA PRO A 727 24.02 60.25 -14.74
C PRO A 727 24.89 59.54 -13.68
N ASN A 728 25.78 58.68 -14.18
CA ASN A 728 26.97 58.15 -13.49
C ASN A 728 28.09 59.23 -13.43
N PRO A 729 29.14 59.05 -12.60
CA PRO A 729 30.35 58.38 -13.10
C PRO A 729 30.94 57.30 -12.16
N MET A 730 31.86 56.51 -12.69
CA MET A 730 32.67 55.52 -11.95
C MET A 730 33.68 56.19 -11.01
N THR A 731 34.03 55.52 -9.90
CA THR A 731 35.40 55.48 -9.40
C THR A 731 35.72 54.20 -8.63
N ASP A 732 37.01 53.89 -8.59
CA ASP A 732 37.68 52.68 -8.15
C ASP A 732 37.55 52.23 -6.67
N LEU A 733 37.74 50.92 -6.48
CA LEU A 733 38.58 50.25 -5.46
C LEU A 733 38.33 50.36 -3.93
N LEU A 734 38.74 49.26 -3.28
CA LEU A 734 39.23 49.09 -1.90
C LEU A 734 38.27 49.06 -0.68
N ASN A 735 38.26 47.88 -0.06
CA ASN A 735 38.25 47.57 1.38
C ASN A 735 38.04 48.69 2.41
N THR A 736 37.06 48.49 3.30
CA THR A 736 37.23 48.49 4.77
C THR A 736 36.00 47.76 5.34
N ASP A 737 36.11 46.57 5.95
CA ASP A 737 36.72 46.23 7.25
C ASP A 737 35.84 46.56 8.45
N VAL A 738 35.26 45.52 9.07
CA VAL A 738 34.64 45.52 10.40
C VAL A 738 34.98 44.17 11.04
N GLY A 739 36.08 44.13 11.79
CA GLY A 739 36.61 42.89 12.38
C GLY A 739 35.82 42.34 13.58
N TYR A 740 35.99 41.05 13.84
CA TYR A 740 35.66 40.41 15.11
C TYR A 740 36.93 40.17 15.94
N PRO A 741 36.95 40.50 17.24
CA PRO A 741 38.04 40.08 18.11
C PRO A 741 37.94 38.58 18.40
N GLY A 742 39.04 37.85 18.25
CA GLY A 742 39.11 36.42 18.52
C GLY A 742 39.88 36.07 19.80
N THR A 743 39.92 34.79 20.16
CA THR A 743 40.94 34.22 21.06
C THR A 743 41.15 32.73 20.77
N THR A 744 42.27 32.38 20.12
CA THR A 744 43.06 31.16 20.38
C THR A 744 44.46 31.37 19.82
N ALA A 745 45.49 31.25 20.65
CA ALA A 745 46.86 30.99 20.20
C ALA A 745 47.01 29.49 19.84
N GLY A 746 47.95 29.07 19.00
CA GLY A 746 48.95 29.84 18.25
C GLY A 746 49.99 28.91 17.61
N PHE A 747 51.10 29.49 17.15
CA PHE A 747 52.26 28.89 16.48
C PHE A 747 52.11 28.47 15.00
N GLU A 748 52.90 29.18 14.20
CA GLU A 748 53.28 28.94 12.80
C GLU A 748 54.25 27.74 12.68
N GLY A 749 54.53 27.17 11.50
CA GLY A 749 54.08 27.50 10.13
C GLY A 749 54.98 26.83 9.07
N SER A 750 55.23 27.53 7.95
CA SER A 750 56.22 27.19 6.91
C SER A 750 55.87 26.06 5.91
N MET A 751 54.90 26.33 5.03
CA MET A 751 55.01 26.07 3.58
C MET A 751 55.86 27.20 2.93
N PRO A 752 56.27 27.20 1.62
CA PRO A 752 55.93 26.32 0.50
C PRO A 752 57.22 25.84 -0.26
N PRO A 753 57.27 25.76 -1.62
CA PRO A 753 56.74 24.70 -2.50
C PRO A 753 57.85 24.01 -3.32
N PHE A 754 57.48 23.05 -4.17
CA PHE A 754 57.89 23.01 -5.59
C PHE A 754 56.90 22.16 -6.41
N ASP A 755 56.85 22.41 -7.72
CA ASP A 755 55.85 21.86 -8.65
C ASP A 755 56.20 20.47 -9.20
N GLU A 756 55.22 19.56 -9.26
CA GLU A 756 54.83 18.76 -10.44
C GLU A 756 53.40 18.19 -10.26
#